data_AF-A0A2V8NVW8-F1
#
_entry.id   AF-A0A2V8NVW8-F1
#
_cell.length_a   1.000
_cell.length_b   1.000
_cell.length_c   1.000
_cell.angle_alpha   90.00
_cell.angle_beta   90.00
_cell.angle_gamma   90.00
#
_symmetry.space_group_name_H-M   'P 1'
#
loop_
_entity.id
_entity.type
_entity.pdbx_description
1 polymer ?
#
loop_
_entity_poly.entity_id
_entity_poly.type
_entity_poly.pdbx_seq_one_letter_code
_entity_poly.pdbx_strand_id
1 'polypeptide(L)'
;MSKLISKKSQTFDKEISPPRLIQTGERAEQIYSFGPFFLDTQERVLMKDGVPVQLTPKAFDILLLLVRDHGRLVSKDRLMDMIWPDTFVEEKTLTQNIFTLRKVLGTDKEGRQHIETVPKHGYRFRADVEVVSRHDYKSAEKKALGEFPVAVEESVKGFQEAATEERAIVDDKNIRPQPATLAAQSQVSQVTHLPEPLNQSGTVRRPVNRRLIIFASAIIAILVIAYLAASKFFFPSSGKLSDIAFQKISISRLTNGGNISAVTLAPDGKYVAYSAINGDMQSLLVRQIDTTSAVEIVAPAPVGYRGITFSRDGAWVYYVTVEKDTFVGTLYRVPMLGGTPQKVLQESVGSRIEFSSDGKKIAFVHWTDQTHTALIVADLDGTSRRQLATLDYEDGFSVNGPAWSPDGKTILVPTQSYNGKRSFASVVAVNVEDGKARTLLGDRWNWIGQVTWLADGSGVVLTAWNTDSEIMSDQIWLMTYPSGETRRLTNDVNGYLGVSVSRDARVVAASESTPFKNFWIAPNGDWTQARKISNVSGELYSERFGLSSTPDGRIVYSTRQTGNPDIWIMKSDGTEQKQLTFETGADLQPVVSPDRRYIVFVSSRTGKNQLWRMDADGNNALLLTSTEGVQSPSISTDGQWVFYEGKAQGKNCIWRVSIDGGAPIQLTSDTALLPAVSPDGKLIACLLPNEAPGPAKLTLISSTDGRVVKQFEKLVPRNTPALRWSPDGRSLTYVAMHEGVSNIWSQPVDGGKPVQLTDWKSDLIYRFDWFKDGRLLAERGTTVSDVILIRDAGNE
;
A
#
# COMPACT_ATOMS: atom_id res chain seq x y z
N MET A 1 23.14 24.95 57.71
CA MET A 1 23.73 24.18 58.84
C MET A 1 23.33 22.70 58.71
N SER A 2 23.97 21.79 59.47
CA SER A 2 23.68 20.36 59.74
C SER A 2 22.54 19.65 58.97
N LYS A 3 22.69 18.46 58.34
CA LYS A 3 23.71 17.37 58.39
C LYS A 3 23.72 16.52 59.70
N LEU A 4 23.71 15.18 59.52
CA LEU A 4 23.59 14.10 60.54
C LEU A 4 22.19 14.03 61.21
N ILE A 5 21.61 12.88 61.61
CA ILE A 5 22.04 11.45 61.73
C ILE A 5 20.96 10.58 61.01
N SER A 6 21.16 9.53 60.20
CA SER A 6 22.19 8.48 59.94
C SER A 6 21.86 7.08 60.52
N LYS A 7 21.51 6.13 59.63
CA LYS A 7 21.45 4.64 59.80
C LYS A 7 20.26 4.12 60.66
N LYS A 8 19.74 2.89 60.45
CA LYS A 8 20.16 1.79 59.55
C LYS A 8 18.97 0.89 59.16
N SER A 9 18.81 0.60 57.87
CA SER A 9 18.56 -0.76 57.36
C SER A 9 18.93 -0.80 55.86
N GLN A 10 19.60 -1.85 55.42
CA GLN A 10 20.01 -2.06 54.04
C GLN A 10 19.77 -3.53 53.68
N THR A 11 19.09 -3.81 52.57
CA THR A 11 19.44 -4.90 51.65
C THR A 11 18.60 -4.84 50.37
N PHE A 12 19.19 -5.22 49.24
CA PHE A 12 18.54 -5.52 47.95
C PHE A 12 17.82 -4.38 47.21
N ASP A 13 18.53 -3.27 46.98
CA ASP A 13 18.55 -2.75 45.60
C ASP A 13 19.39 -3.69 44.73
N LYS A 14 18.93 -3.98 43.52
CA LYS A 14 19.69 -4.69 42.49
C LYS A 14 19.44 -3.99 41.16
N GLU A 15 20.49 -3.50 40.53
CA GLU A 15 20.40 -2.69 39.30
C GLU A 15 19.67 -3.46 38.19
N ILE A 16 18.54 -2.94 37.73
CA ILE A 16 17.90 -3.40 36.51
C ILE A 16 18.56 -2.67 35.34
N SER A 17 19.59 -3.30 34.76
CA SER A 17 20.13 -2.87 33.47
C SER A 17 19.03 -2.87 32.40
N PRO A 18 19.09 -1.98 31.39
CA PRO A 18 18.13 -2.02 30.28
C PRO A 18 18.18 -3.41 29.60
N PRO A 19 17.01 -3.99 29.23
CA PRO A 19 16.96 -5.31 28.64
C PRO A 19 17.72 -5.32 27.30
N ARG A 20 18.62 -6.29 27.15
CA ARG A 20 19.30 -6.54 25.87
C ARG A 20 18.30 -6.99 24.81
N LEU A 21 18.67 -6.78 23.55
CA LEU A 21 18.03 -7.34 22.36
C LEU A 21 17.66 -8.83 22.56
N ILE A 22 16.55 -9.22 21.94
CA ILE A 22 15.99 -10.57 22.01
C ILE A 22 17.07 -11.61 21.69
N GLN A 23 17.51 -12.38 22.70
CA GLN A 23 18.38 -13.54 22.48
C GLN A 23 17.55 -14.67 21.88
N THR A 24 17.48 -14.70 20.56
CA THR A 24 16.94 -15.80 19.76
C THR A 24 17.75 -17.07 20.00
N GLY A 25 17.08 -18.13 20.46
CA GLY A 25 17.69 -19.37 20.93
C GLY A 25 16.67 -20.16 21.74
N GLU A 26 16.86 -20.25 23.06
CA GLU A 26 16.17 -21.20 23.96
C GLU A 26 14.68 -20.93 24.26
N ARG A 27 14.03 -19.94 23.64
CA ARG A 27 12.63 -19.55 23.93
C ARG A 27 11.74 -19.34 22.69
N ALA A 28 12.19 -19.78 21.52
CA ALA A 28 11.42 -19.68 20.27
C ALA A 28 10.47 -20.88 20.04
N GLU A 29 10.73 -22.02 20.69
CA GLU A 29 10.07 -23.31 20.44
C GLU A 29 9.02 -23.68 21.51
N GLN A 30 8.49 -22.70 22.25
CA GLN A 30 7.54 -22.95 23.33
C GLN A 30 6.09 -22.97 22.81
N ILE A 31 5.31 -23.95 23.25
CA ILE A 31 3.86 -24.00 23.02
C ILE A 31 3.17 -23.71 24.36
N TYR A 32 2.35 -22.67 24.41
CA TYR A 32 1.58 -22.32 25.60
C TYR A 32 0.17 -22.88 25.51
N SER A 33 -0.29 -23.59 26.55
CA SER A 33 -1.65 -24.11 26.69
C SER A 33 -2.43 -23.24 27.68
N PHE A 34 -3.68 -22.87 27.36
CA PHE A 34 -4.60 -22.22 28.29
C PHE A 34 -6.07 -22.48 27.92
N GLY A 35 -6.83 -23.09 28.83
CA GLY A 35 -8.22 -23.47 28.55
C GLY A 35 -8.33 -24.43 27.35
N PRO A 36 -9.12 -24.13 26.31
CA PRO A 36 -9.18 -24.91 25.07
C PRO A 36 -8.08 -24.55 24.05
N PHE A 37 -7.19 -23.60 24.35
CA PHE A 37 -6.26 -23.01 23.38
C PHE A 37 -4.82 -23.55 23.50
N PHE A 38 -4.14 -23.65 22.36
CA PHE A 38 -2.69 -23.82 22.26
C PHE A 38 -2.09 -22.72 21.39
N LEU A 39 -1.00 -22.09 21.82
CA LEU A 39 -0.30 -21.01 21.12
C LEU A 39 1.13 -21.48 20.78
N ASP A 40 1.35 -21.91 19.53
CA ASP A 40 2.68 -22.33 19.03
C ASP A 40 3.48 -21.08 18.60
N THR A 41 4.61 -20.81 19.25
CA THR A 41 5.43 -19.62 18.94
C THR A 41 6.34 -19.76 17.72
N GLN A 42 6.54 -20.97 17.21
CA GLN A 42 7.36 -21.24 16.03
C GLN A 42 6.51 -21.09 14.75
N GLU A 43 5.37 -21.78 14.70
CA GLU A 43 4.44 -21.69 13.55
C GLU A 43 3.59 -20.41 13.57
N ARG A 44 3.58 -19.69 14.71
CA ARG A 44 2.77 -18.48 14.97
C ARG A 44 1.25 -18.71 14.83
N VAL A 45 0.78 -19.88 15.25
CA VAL A 45 -0.64 -20.27 15.21
C VAL A 45 -1.24 -20.30 16.62
N LEU A 46 -2.44 -19.72 16.75
CA LEU A 46 -3.35 -20.04 17.87
C LEU A 46 -4.28 -21.18 17.41
N MET A 47 -4.28 -22.29 18.11
CA MET A 47 -5.24 -23.38 17.97
C MET A 47 -6.31 -23.25 19.06
N LYS A 48 -7.54 -23.69 18.78
CA LYS A 48 -8.59 -23.91 19.77
C LYS A 48 -9.25 -25.26 19.53
N ASP A 49 -9.32 -26.11 20.55
CA ASP A 49 -9.92 -27.45 20.45
C ASP A 49 -9.33 -28.27 19.27
N GLY A 50 -8.06 -28.03 18.94
CA GLY A 50 -7.33 -28.63 17.82
C GLY A 50 -7.55 -28.02 16.42
N VAL A 51 -8.34 -26.94 16.30
CA VAL A 51 -8.59 -26.21 15.04
C VAL A 51 -7.81 -24.89 15.02
N PRO A 52 -7.14 -24.49 13.91
CA PRO A 52 -6.50 -23.18 13.80
C PRO A 52 -7.50 -22.01 13.91
N VAL A 53 -7.13 -20.99 14.67
CA VAL A 53 -7.93 -19.77 14.89
C VAL A 53 -7.13 -18.55 14.47
N GLN A 54 -7.63 -17.86 13.45
CA GLN A 54 -6.91 -16.77 12.80
C GLN A 54 -6.75 -15.54 13.70
N LEU A 55 -5.53 -15.00 13.73
CA LEU A 55 -5.15 -13.74 14.36
C LEU A 55 -4.32 -12.91 13.38
N THR A 56 -4.47 -11.59 13.40
CA THR A 56 -3.52 -10.71 12.70
C THR A 56 -2.14 -10.83 13.36
N PRO A 57 -1.02 -10.58 12.63
CA PRO A 57 0.32 -10.70 13.21
C PRO A 57 0.50 -9.92 14.52
N LYS A 58 -0.03 -8.69 14.58
CA LYS A 58 0.01 -7.85 15.80
C LYS A 58 -0.92 -8.33 16.91
N ALA A 59 -2.09 -8.89 16.60
CA ALA A 59 -2.92 -9.53 17.62
C ALA A 59 -2.22 -10.78 18.21
N PHE A 60 -1.55 -11.57 17.37
CA PHE A 60 -0.72 -12.69 17.83
C PHE A 60 0.42 -12.22 18.74
N ASP A 61 1.17 -11.20 18.34
CA ASP A 61 2.29 -10.68 19.14
C ASP A 61 1.81 -10.13 20.51
N ILE A 62 0.67 -9.41 20.53
CA ILE A 62 0.02 -8.94 21.78
C ILE A 62 -0.39 -10.11 22.66
N LEU A 63 -1.03 -11.12 22.09
CA LEU A 63 -1.43 -12.32 22.83
C LEU A 63 -0.21 -13.04 23.42
N LEU A 64 0.85 -13.21 22.62
CA LEU A 64 2.09 -13.84 23.04
C LEU A 64 2.77 -13.08 24.20
N LEU A 65 2.79 -11.74 24.16
CA LEU A 65 3.33 -10.94 25.26
C LEU A 65 2.48 -11.08 26.54
N LEU A 66 1.15 -11.07 26.41
CA LEU A 66 0.21 -11.23 27.53
C LEU A 66 0.23 -12.63 28.14
N VAL A 67 0.38 -13.69 27.33
CA VAL A 67 0.48 -15.10 27.75
C VAL A 67 1.82 -15.38 28.42
N ARG A 68 2.91 -14.77 27.94
CA ARG A 68 4.24 -14.86 28.58
C ARG A 68 4.29 -14.18 29.94
N ASP A 69 3.63 -13.04 30.11
CA ASP A 69 3.49 -12.32 31.37
C ASP A 69 2.11 -12.56 32.05
N HIS A 70 1.56 -13.76 31.94
CA HIS A 70 0.25 -14.09 32.52
C HIS A 70 0.18 -13.86 34.04
N GLY A 71 -1.02 -13.55 34.54
CA GLY A 71 -1.25 -13.08 35.92
C GLY A 71 -0.71 -11.67 36.22
N ARG A 72 0.29 -11.19 35.48
CA ARG A 72 0.89 -9.86 35.67
C ARG A 72 0.14 -8.79 34.88
N LEU A 73 0.29 -7.55 35.34
CA LEU A 73 -0.20 -6.38 34.62
C LEU A 73 0.88 -5.94 33.62
N VAL A 74 0.55 -5.94 32.34
CA VAL A 74 1.37 -5.32 31.29
C VAL A 74 0.79 -3.93 31.02
N SER A 75 1.61 -2.88 31.16
CA SER A 75 1.15 -1.51 30.90
C SER A 75 0.83 -1.31 29.42
N LYS A 76 0.01 -0.31 29.10
CA LYS A 76 -0.28 0.05 27.69
C LYS A 76 1.02 0.40 26.97
N ASP A 77 1.84 1.25 27.56
CA ASP A 77 3.08 1.75 26.98
C ASP A 77 4.04 0.60 26.64
N ARG A 78 4.20 -0.38 27.55
CA ARG A 78 5.01 -1.58 27.31
C ARG A 78 4.41 -2.49 26.23
N LEU A 79 3.10 -2.52 26.06
CA LEU A 79 2.45 -3.19 24.92
C LEU A 79 2.67 -2.42 23.61
N MET A 80 2.76 -1.09 23.63
CA MET A 80 3.06 -0.29 22.44
C MET A 80 4.52 -0.48 22.04
N ASP A 81 5.45 -0.20 22.94
CA ASP A 81 6.91 -0.26 22.74
C ASP A 81 7.39 -1.65 22.29
N MET A 82 6.83 -2.74 22.83
CA MET A 82 7.26 -4.10 22.49
C MET A 82 6.69 -4.63 21.17
N ILE A 83 5.56 -4.09 20.70
CA ILE A 83 4.82 -4.59 19.54
C ILE A 83 5.02 -3.69 18.31
N TRP A 84 5.33 -2.41 18.53
CA TRP A 84 5.65 -1.41 17.52
C TRP A 84 6.90 -0.57 17.92
N PRO A 85 8.07 -1.20 18.13
CA PRO A 85 9.27 -0.52 18.66
C PRO A 85 9.74 0.68 17.81
N ASP A 86 9.58 0.59 16.49
CA ASP A 86 9.98 1.61 15.52
C ASP A 86 8.77 2.36 14.90
N THR A 87 7.59 2.33 15.53
CA THR A 87 6.37 2.94 14.97
C THR A 87 5.40 3.41 16.05
N PHE A 88 5.02 4.69 16.03
CA PHE A 88 3.91 5.15 16.86
C PHE A 88 2.57 4.70 16.28
N VAL A 89 1.67 4.24 17.15
CA VAL A 89 0.27 3.92 16.83
C VAL A 89 -0.65 4.51 17.90
N GLU A 90 -1.90 4.84 17.56
CA GLU A 90 -2.87 5.30 18.56
C GLU A 90 -3.22 4.19 19.56
N GLU A 91 -3.53 4.55 20.81
CA GLU A 91 -4.04 3.60 21.83
C GLU A 91 -5.33 2.88 21.38
N LYS A 92 -6.07 3.50 20.46
CA LYS A 92 -7.21 2.92 19.75
C LYS A 92 -6.84 1.63 19.00
N THR A 93 -5.65 1.57 18.39
CA THR A 93 -5.14 0.38 17.68
C THR A 93 -4.86 -0.77 18.63
N LEU A 94 -4.23 -0.52 19.78
CA LEU A 94 -4.07 -1.52 20.84
C LEU A 94 -5.43 -1.99 21.37
N THR A 95 -6.34 -1.05 21.64
CA THR A 95 -7.70 -1.34 22.14
C THR A 95 -8.50 -2.19 21.17
N GLN A 96 -8.40 -1.92 19.85
CA GLN A 96 -9.04 -2.72 18.81
C GLN A 96 -8.47 -4.15 18.73
N ASN A 97 -7.14 -4.32 18.85
CA ASN A 97 -6.52 -5.65 18.88
C ASN A 97 -6.94 -6.43 20.14
N ILE A 98 -6.99 -5.79 21.31
CA ILE A 98 -7.49 -6.42 22.55
C ILE A 98 -8.98 -6.79 22.43
N PHE A 99 -9.80 -5.98 21.76
CA PHE A 99 -11.20 -6.31 21.47
C PHE A 99 -11.32 -7.56 20.57
N THR A 100 -10.52 -7.62 19.49
CA THR A 100 -10.44 -8.81 18.62
C THR A 100 -10.01 -10.05 19.41
N LEU A 101 -8.96 -9.95 20.23
CA LEU A 101 -8.50 -11.05 21.08
C LEU A 101 -9.57 -11.52 22.07
N ARG A 102 -10.29 -10.60 22.73
CA ARG A 102 -11.41 -10.95 23.62
C ARG A 102 -12.54 -11.69 22.90
N LYS A 103 -12.85 -11.29 21.66
CA LYS A 103 -13.86 -11.94 20.83
C LYS A 103 -13.42 -13.35 20.38
N VAL A 104 -12.13 -13.53 20.10
CA VAL A 104 -11.53 -14.82 19.72
C VAL A 104 -11.43 -15.78 20.91
N LEU A 105 -10.93 -15.30 22.04
CA LEU A 105 -10.73 -16.12 23.25
C LEU A 105 -12.04 -16.40 24.01
N GLY A 106 -13.00 -15.49 23.94
CA GLY A 106 -14.25 -15.57 24.70
C GLY A 106 -14.01 -15.52 26.21
N THR A 107 -14.90 -16.19 26.94
CA THR A 107 -14.84 -16.30 28.41
C THR A 107 -14.34 -17.67 28.87
N ASP A 108 -13.81 -17.72 30.09
CA ASP A 108 -13.51 -18.96 30.80
C ASP A 108 -14.80 -19.70 31.23
N LYS A 109 -14.63 -20.85 31.90
CA LYS A 109 -15.74 -21.68 32.42
C LYS A 109 -16.57 -21.00 33.52
N GLU A 110 -16.11 -19.86 34.04
CA GLU A 110 -16.78 -19.05 35.07
C GLU A 110 -17.35 -17.74 34.48
N GLY A 111 -17.35 -17.59 33.15
CA GLY A 111 -17.91 -16.43 32.45
C GLY A 111 -17.01 -15.17 32.44
N ARG A 112 -15.75 -15.27 32.88
CA ARG A 112 -14.81 -14.15 32.93
C ARG A 112 -13.99 -14.06 31.64
N GLN A 113 -13.60 -12.86 31.21
CA GLN A 113 -12.76 -12.71 30.02
C GLN A 113 -11.30 -13.10 30.30
N HIS A 114 -10.69 -13.81 29.35
CA HIS A 114 -9.26 -14.20 29.39
C HIS A 114 -8.30 -13.01 29.51
N ILE A 115 -8.70 -11.82 29.01
CA ILE A 115 -7.95 -10.56 29.12
C ILE A 115 -8.74 -9.57 29.96
N GLU A 116 -8.21 -9.21 31.12
CA GLU A 116 -8.71 -8.14 32.01
C GLU A 116 -8.15 -6.77 31.56
N THR A 117 -8.97 -5.72 31.64
CA THR A 117 -8.48 -4.33 31.56
C THR A 117 -8.34 -3.80 32.97
N VAL A 118 -7.15 -3.33 33.33
CA VAL A 118 -6.92 -2.57 34.56
C VAL A 118 -7.03 -1.08 34.19
N PRO A 119 -8.11 -0.38 34.60
CA PRO A 119 -8.38 0.98 34.14
C PRO A 119 -7.19 1.93 34.37
N LYS A 120 -6.91 2.79 33.39
CA LYS A 120 -5.77 3.73 33.32
C LYS A 120 -4.36 3.12 33.32
N HIS A 121 -4.19 1.80 33.46
CA HIS A 121 -2.85 1.20 33.56
C HIS A 121 -2.51 0.26 32.41
N GLY A 122 -3.41 -0.66 32.02
CA GLY A 122 -3.10 -1.64 30.98
C GLY A 122 -3.98 -2.89 31.03
N TYR A 123 -3.38 -4.04 30.72
CA TYR A 123 -4.07 -5.31 30.52
C TYR A 123 -3.38 -6.45 31.29
N ARG A 124 -4.17 -7.44 31.72
CA ARG A 124 -3.68 -8.65 32.40
C ARG A 124 -4.28 -9.88 31.73
N PHE A 125 -3.46 -10.88 31.41
CA PHE A 125 -3.96 -12.21 31.05
C PHE A 125 -4.33 -12.97 32.33
N ARG A 126 -5.54 -13.54 32.37
CA ARG A 126 -6.15 -14.10 33.58
C ARG A 126 -6.34 -15.61 33.60
N ALA A 127 -6.28 -16.29 32.46
CA ALA A 127 -6.29 -17.74 32.44
C ALA A 127 -4.92 -18.29 32.87
N ASP A 128 -4.93 -19.44 33.52
CA ASP A 128 -3.72 -20.20 33.82
C ASP A 128 -3.06 -20.66 32.51
N VAL A 129 -1.73 -20.55 32.44
CA VAL A 129 -0.93 -20.84 31.25
C VAL A 129 0.12 -21.87 31.60
N GLU A 130 0.11 -22.99 30.89
CA GLU A 130 1.13 -24.05 30.99
C GLU A 130 2.02 -24.04 29.74
N VAL A 131 3.28 -24.48 29.87
CA VAL A 131 4.14 -24.75 28.71
C VAL A 131 4.11 -26.25 28.45
N VAL A 132 3.62 -26.65 27.28
CA VAL A 132 3.42 -28.06 26.89
C VAL A 132 4.45 -28.52 25.87
N SER A 133 4.68 -29.84 25.78
CA SER A 133 5.60 -30.36 24.76
C SER A 133 4.94 -30.41 23.38
N ARG A 134 5.77 -30.40 22.33
CA ARG A 134 5.29 -30.54 20.95
C ARG A 134 4.67 -31.92 20.66
N HIS A 135 4.96 -32.93 21.49
CA HIS A 135 4.32 -34.25 21.43
C HIS A 135 2.88 -34.20 21.95
N ASP A 136 2.63 -33.49 23.04
CA ASP A 136 1.29 -33.33 23.62
C ASP A 136 0.40 -32.50 22.69
N TYR A 137 0.95 -31.42 22.14
CA TYR A 137 0.32 -30.59 21.11
C TYR A 137 -0.10 -31.42 19.88
N LYS A 138 0.84 -32.16 19.26
CA LYS A 138 0.55 -33.03 18.10
C LYS A 138 -0.45 -34.14 18.44
N SER A 139 -0.50 -34.60 19.70
CA SER A 139 -1.47 -35.59 20.17
C SER A 139 -2.88 -35.00 20.33
N ALA A 140 -3.00 -33.76 20.82
CA ALA A 140 -4.27 -33.05 20.91
C ALA A 140 -4.82 -32.70 19.52
N GLU A 141 -3.98 -32.18 18.63
CA GLU A 141 -4.28 -31.92 17.21
C GLU A 141 -4.78 -33.18 16.49
N LYS A 142 -4.05 -34.30 16.59
CA LYS A 142 -4.45 -35.57 15.97
C LYS A 142 -5.73 -36.16 16.57
N LYS A 143 -6.02 -35.89 17.85
CA LYS A 143 -7.28 -36.31 18.50
C LYS A 143 -8.48 -35.50 18.01
N ALA A 144 -8.33 -34.19 17.82
CA ALA A 144 -9.40 -33.33 17.29
C ALA A 144 -9.74 -33.64 15.82
N LEU A 145 -8.73 -34.03 15.03
CA LEU A 145 -8.89 -34.48 13.64
C LEU A 145 -9.47 -35.92 13.51
N GLY A 146 -9.80 -36.57 14.64
CA GLY A 146 -10.13 -38.01 14.68
C GLY A 146 -11.58 -38.39 14.39
N GLU A 147 -12.53 -37.45 14.31
CA GLU A 147 -13.96 -37.73 14.14
C GLU A 147 -14.48 -37.45 12.72
N PHE A 148 -13.91 -38.15 11.73
CA PHE A 148 -14.51 -38.31 10.40
C PHE A 148 -14.64 -39.80 10.05
N PRO A 149 -15.80 -40.28 9.57
CA PRO A 149 -15.97 -41.68 9.17
C PRO A 149 -15.26 -41.94 7.84
N VAL A 150 -14.01 -42.40 7.91
CA VAL A 150 -13.24 -42.81 6.73
C VAL A 150 -13.80 -44.14 6.19
N ALA A 151 -14.29 -44.09 4.95
CA ALA A 151 -14.50 -45.27 4.12
C ALA A 151 -13.43 -45.31 3.01
N VAL A 152 -13.16 -46.51 2.48
CA VAL A 152 -12.14 -46.81 1.45
C VAL A 152 -10.68 -46.76 1.97
N GLU A 153 -10.25 -47.86 2.58
CA GLU A 153 -8.83 -48.18 2.80
C GLU A 153 -8.42 -49.37 1.89
N GLU A 154 -8.38 -49.18 0.57
CA GLU A 154 -8.03 -50.28 -0.36
C GLU A 154 -7.37 -49.82 -1.69
N SER A 155 -6.29 -49.03 -1.62
CA SER A 155 -5.51 -48.69 -2.84
C SER A 155 -4.04 -48.28 -2.62
N VAL A 156 -3.37 -48.70 -1.54
CA VAL A 156 -1.92 -48.41 -1.30
C VAL A 156 -1.08 -49.71 -1.17
N LYS A 157 -1.24 -50.62 -2.14
CA LYS A 157 -0.30 -51.72 -2.44
C LYS A 157 -0.23 -51.93 -3.96
N GLY A 158 0.69 -51.25 -4.64
CA GLY A 158 0.76 -51.35 -6.11
C GLY A 158 1.82 -50.52 -6.86
N PHE A 159 2.79 -49.90 -6.18
CA PHE A 159 3.83 -49.07 -6.83
C PHE A 159 5.24 -49.23 -6.25
N GLN A 160 5.59 -50.42 -5.75
CA GLN A 160 6.97 -50.74 -5.30
C GLN A 160 7.45 -52.14 -5.76
N GLU A 161 7.12 -52.56 -6.98
CA GLU A 161 7.67 -53.82 -7.55
C GLU A 161 7.52 -53.89 -9.09
N ALA A 162 8.27 -53.10 -9.87
CA ALA A 162 8.42 -53.24 -11.34
C ALA A 162 9.48 -52.30 -11.98
N ALA A 163 10.79 -52.45 -11.69
CA ALA A 163 11.87 -51.82 -12.49
C ALA A 163 13.28 -52.38 -12.14
N THR A 164 13.51 -53.69 -12.19
CA THR A 164 14.85 -54.26 -11.95
C THR A 164 15.12 -55.50 -12.80
N GLU A 165 15.09 -55.35 -14.12
CA GLU A 165 15.75 -56.28 -15.05
C GLU A 165 15.89 -55.66 -16.45
N GLU A 166 17.07 -55.11 -16.76
CA GLU A 166 17.80 -55.39 -18.02
C GLU A 166 19.23 -54.82 -17.95
N ARG A 167 20.19 -55.55 -18.52
CA ARG A 167 21.63 -55.20 -18.60
C ARG A 167 22.26 -55.93 -19.80
N ALA A 168 23.26 -55.30 -20.44
CA ALA A 168 23.97 -55.76 -21.66
C ALA A 168 23.12 -55.68 -22.96
N ILE A 169 23.63 -55.45 -24.18
CA ILE A 169 25.00 -55.25 -24.76
C ILE A 169 24.79 -54.55 -26.15
N VAL A 170 25.66 -53.74 -26.79
CA VAL A 170 26.86 -52.94 -26.42
C VAL A 170 27.20 -51.96 -27.58
N ASP A 171 27.91 -50.84 -27.29
CA ASP A 171 28.50 -49.87 -28.24
C ASP A 171 27.53 -49.09 -29.19
N ASP A 172 27.88 -47.91 -29.74
CA ASP A 172 29.21 -47.31 -29.93
C ASP A 172 29.33 -45.78 -29.69
N LYS A 173 30.54 -45.38 -29.25
CA LYS A 173 31.27 -44.08 -29.32
C LYS A 173 30.62 -42.71 -28.99
N ASN A 174 31.41 -41.95 -28.23
CA ASN A 174 31.64 -40.50 -28.28
C ASN A 174 30.52 -39.51 -27.88
N ILE A 175 30.53 -39.09 -26.61
CA ILE A 175 31.19 -37.85 -26.14
C ILE A 175 31.20 -37.83 -24.60
N ARG A 176 32.25 -37.29 -23.97
CA ARG A 176 32.33 -36.95 -22.53
C ARG A 176 32.87 -35.53 -22.37
N PRO A 177 32.42 -34.78 -21.35
CA PRO A 177 33.32 -34.56 -20.20
C PRO A 177 32.59 -34.58 -18.84
N GLN A 178 33.19 -35.20 -17.82
CA GLN A 178 32.89 -34.99 -16.38
C GLN A 178 34.02 -35.61 -15.50
N PRO A 179 34.13 -35.34 -14.17
CA PRO A 179 35.24 -34.49 -13.70
C PRO A 179 36.00 -35.02 -12.46
N ALA A 180 36.78 -34.12 -11.84
CA ALA A 180 37.11 -34.03 -10.40
C ALA A 180 38.41 -34.69 -9.84
N THR A 181 39.24 -33.82 -9.24
CA THR A 181 40.08 -33.99 -8.02
C THR A 181 41.11 -35.13 -7.91
N LEU A 182 42.41 -34.79 -7.74
CA LEU A 182 43.13 -34.92 -6.44
C LEU A 182 44.65 -34.59 -6.48
N ALA A 183 45.16 -34.28 -5.28
CA ALA A 183 46.56 -34.34 -4.84
C ALA A 183 47.62 -33.38 -5.44
N ALA A 184 48.63 -33.08 -4.63
CA ALA A 184 49.75 -32.17 -4.92
C ALA A 184 51.09 -32.94 -4.87
N GLN A 185 52.17 -32.37 -5.45
CA GLN A 185 53.46 -32.19 -4.74
C GLN A 185 54.56 -31.41 -5.49
N SER A 186 55.29 -30.59 -4.72
CA SER A 186 56.73 -30.21 -4.79
C SER A 186 57.51 -29.91 -6.09
N GLN A 187 58.01 -28.67 -6.15
CA GLN A 187 59.44 -28.24 -6.27
C GLN A 187 60.23 -28.18 -7.61
N VAL A 188 60.74 -26.94 -7.86
CA VAL A 188 62.15 -26.52 -8.12
C VAL A 188 62.91 -26.95 -9.38
N SER A 189 63.24 -25.94 -10.22
CA SER A 189 64.55 -25.65 -10.87
C SER A 189 64.40 -24.40 -11.78
N GLN A 190 65.39 -23.58 -12.17
CA GLN A 190 66.76 -23.25 -11.73
C GLN A 190 67.00 -21.80 -12.26
N VAL A 191 67.47 -20.84 -11.45
CA VAL A 191 68.88 -20.39 -11.29
C VAL A 191 69.64 -20.13 -12.60
N THR A 192 70.07 -18.87 -12.80
CA THR A 192 71.19 -18.49 -13.68
C THR A 192 72.12 -17.52 -12.91
N HIS A 193 73.42 -17.75 -12.93
CA HIS A 193 74.44 -16.94 -12.23
C HIS A 193 75.12 -15.91 -13.14
N LEU A 194 75.57 -14.79 -12.55
CA LEU A 194 76.80 -14.03 -12.86
C LEU A 194 77.28 -13.36 -11.53
N PRO A 195 78.53 -12.87 -11.39
CA PRO A 195 79.30 -13.20 -10.19
C PRO A 195 79.74 -12.03 -9.28
N GLU A 196 80.10 -12.39 -8.05
CA GLU A 196 81.02 -11.66 -7.14
C GLU A 196 82.50 -11.98 -7.51
N PRO A 197 83.57 -11.31 -6.97
CA PRO A 197 83.70 -10.88 -5.56
C PRO A 197 84.46 -9.56 -5.28
N LEU A 198 84.31 -9.01 -4.06
CA LEU A 198 85.38 -8.92 -3.03
C LEU A 198 85.02 -8.03 -1.82
N ASN A 199 85.58 -8.39 -0.67
CA ASN A 199 85.47 -7.63 0.59
C ASN A 199 86.12 -6.24 0.54
N GLN A 200 85.45 -5.23 1.13
CA GLN A 200 86.11 -4.39 2.14
C GLN A 200 85.12 -3.64 3.04
N SER A 201 85.59 -3.27 4.23
CA SER A 201 84.80 -2.77 5.36
C SER A 201 84.60 -1.25 5.37
N GLY A 202 83.41 -0.78 5.77
CA GLY A 202 83.18 0.66 5.98
C GLY A 202 81.85 1.01 6.65
N THR A 203 81.83 1.04 7.99
CA THR A 203 80.63 1.41 8.78
C THR A 203 80.49 2.93 8.94
N VAL A 204 79.42 3.54 8.40
CA VAL A 204 78.98 4.90 8.77
C VAL A 204 77.45 4.95 8.90
N ARG A 205 76.93 4.99 10.13
CA ARG A 205 75.50 5.27 10.38
C ARG A 205 75.27 6.79 10.40
N ARG A 206 74.48 7.31 9.46
CA ARG A 206 73.95 8.69 9.55
C ARG A 206 72.70 8.71 10.45
N PRO A 207 72.57 9.64 11.41
CA PRO A 207 71.40 9.72 12.28
C PRO A 207 70.21 10.35 11.54
N VAL A 208 69.07 9.67 11.50
CA VAL A 208 67.81 10.22 10.96
C VAL A 208 67.24 11.23 11.96
N ASN A 209 67.07 12.47 11.51
CA ASN A 209 66.78 13.59 12.39
C ASN A 209 65.30 13.63 12.80
N ARG A 210 64.94 13.03 13.95
CA ARG A 210 63.56 12.85 14.45
C ARG A 210 62.67 14.10 14.37
N ARG A 211 63.24 15.31 14.54
CA ARG A 211 62.47 16.58 14.43
C ARG A 211 61.84 16.76 13.05
N LEU A 212 62.52 16.36 11.97
CA LEU A 212 62.00 16.51 10.60
C LEU A 212 60.78 15.61 10.35
N ILE A 213 60.79 14.39 10.91
CA ILE A 213 59.66 13.44 10.84
C ILE A 213 58.45 14.01 11.59
N ILE A 214 58.66 14.58 12.78
CA ILE A 214 57.59 15.21 13.57
C ILE A 214 56.95 16.36 12.79
N PHE A 215 57.74 17.28 12.21
CA PHE A 215 57.23 18.36 11.37
C PHE A 215 56.49 17.85 10.12
N ALA A 216 57.02 16.84 9.43
CA ALA A 216 56.34 16.23 8.29
C ALA A 216 54.98 15.61 8.68
N SER A 217 54.92 14.87 9.80
CA SER A 217 53.67 14.31 10.32
C SER A 217 52.66 15.37 10.76
N ALA A 218 53.12 16.50 11.30
CA ALA A 218 52.25 17.61 11.67
C ALA A 218 51.66 18.31 10.43
N ILE A 219 52.46 18.50 9.38
CA ILE A 219 51.98 19.04 8.09
C ILE A 219 50.97 18.09 7.44
N ILE A 220 51.25 16.77 7.44
CA ILE A 220 50.31 15.77 6.92
C ILE A 220 49.00 15.77 7.74
N ALA A 221 49.07 15.87 9.07
CA ALA A 221 47.88 15.96 9.92
C ALA A 221 47.07 17.23 9.64
N ILE A 222 47.72 18.38 9.44
CA ILE A 222 47.05 19.64 9.07
C ILE A 222 46.41 19.52 7.68
N LEU A 223 47.08 18.90 6.70
CA LEU A 223 46.51 18.68 5.36
C LEU A 223 45.33 17.70 5.39
N VAL A 224 45.38 16.65 6.22
CA VAL A 224 44.25 15.72 6.43
C VAL A 224 43.08 16.42 7.12
N ILE A 225 43.32 17.25 8.14
CA ILE A 225 42.28 18.04 8.81
C ILE A 225 41.67 19.07 7.84
N ALA A 226 42.49 19.75 7.04
CA ALA A 226 42.02 20.68 6.01
C ALA A 226 41.21 19.96 4.91
N TYR A 227 41.66 18.77 4.48
CA TYR A 227 40.93 17.94 3.53
C TYR A 227 39.59 17.42 4.10
N LEU A 228 39.55 17.04 5.39
CA LEU A 228 38.31 16.60 6.06
C LEU A 228 37.34 17.77 6.33
N ALA A 229 37.86 18.97 6.61
CA ALA A 229 37.06 20.17 6.73
C ALA A 229 36.49 20.61 5.37
N ALA A 230 37.34 20.61 4.33
CA ALA A 230 36.93 20.91 2.96
C ALA A 230 35.95 19.86 2.42
N SER A 231 36.19 18.56 2.64
CA SER A 231 35.27 17.52 2.18
C SER A 231 33.93 17.61 2.89
N LYS A 232 33.88 17.93 4.19
CA LYS A 232 32.61 18.16 4.91
C LYS A 232 31.89 19.47 4.49
N PHE A 233 32.59 20.39 3.82
CA PHE A 233 32.05 21.65 3.29
C PHE A 233 31.56 21.52 1.84
N PHE A 234 32.29 20.80 0.99
CA PHE A 234 31.94 20.55 -0.42
C PHE A 234 31.04 19.32 -0.61
N PHE A 235 31.11 18.35 0.30
CA PHE A 235 30.22 17.19 0.41
C PHE A 235 29.58 17.20 1.80
N PRO A 236 28.48 17.94 2.00
CA PRO A 236 27.71 17.87 3.24
C PRO A 236 27.38 16.41 3.56
N SER A 237 27.67 15.99 4.80
CA SER A 237 27.37 14.63 5.23
C SER A 237 25.87 14.37 5.07
N SER A 238 25.50 13.36 4.29
CA SER A 238 24.14 12.85 4.24
C SER A 238 23.66 12.57 5.66
N GLY A 239 22.66 13.31 6.13
CA GLY A 239 22.08 13.08 7.44
C GLY A 239 21.56 11.64 7.52
N LYS A 240 21.89 10.92 8.58
CA LYS A 240 21.35 9.58 8.78
C LYS A 240 19.87 9.68 9.10
N LEU A 241 19.09 8.65 8.76
CA LEU A 241 17.69 8.57 9.19
C LEU A 241 17.47 8.71 10.71
N SER A 242 18.48 8.43 11.55
CA SER A 242 18.47 8.65 13.00
C SER A 242 18.53 10.12 13.44
N ASP A 243 19.05 10.99 12.59
CA ASP A 243 19.48 12.34 12.97
C ASP A 243 18.45 13.42 12.55
N ILE A 244 17.37 12.99 11.88
CA ILE A 244 16.28 13.84 11.39
C ILE A 244 15.08 13.79 12.35
N ALA A 245 14.24 14.83 12.36
CA ALA A 245 13.03 14.94 13.18
C ALA A 245 12.03 13.76 13.03
N PHE A 246 11.03 13.74 13.91
CA PHE A 246 9.93 12.76 13.98
C PHE A 246 10.39 11.33 14.34
N GLN A 247 11.41 11.18 15.18
CA GLN A 247 11.87 9.86 15.66
C GLN A 247 10.82 9.19 16.57
N LYS A 248 10.20 9.99 17.44
CA LYS A 248 8.93 9.67 18.08
C LYS A 248 7.90 10.64 17.54
N ILE A 249 6.68 10.17 17.28
CA ILE A 249 5.59 11.04 16.87
C ILE A 249 4.40 10.93 17.82
N SER A 250 3.54 11.93 17.79
CA SER A 250 2.18 11.85 18.32
C SER A 250 1.20 12.31 17.24
N ILE A 251 0.09 11.61 17.08
CA ILE A 251 -0.94 11.91 16.07
C ILE A 251 -2.18 12.45 16.79
N SER A 252 -2.78 13.51 16.25
CA SER A 252 -4.02 14.11 16.75
C SER A 252 -4.92 14.53 15.59
N ARG A 253 -6.18 14.10 15.58
CA ARG A 253 -7.19 14.56 14.62
C ARG A 253 -7.63 16.00 14.94
N LEU A 254 -7.72 16.85 13.91
CA LEU A 254 -8.12 18.25 14.02
C LEU A 254 -9.57 18.46 13.57
N THR A 255 -9.96 17.99 12.38
CA THR A 255 -11.36 18.01 11.89
C THR A 255 -12.05 16.67 12.15
N ASN A 256 -13.37 16.70 12.35
CA ASN A 256 -14.22 15.51 12.40
C ASN A 256 -15.33 15.63 11.32
N GLY A 257 -15.01 16.27 10.19
CA GLY A 257 -15.97 16.67 9.17
C GLY A 257 -16.04 15.68 8.00
N GLY A 258 -15.02 14.84 7.82
CA GLY A 258 -15.02 13.74 6.86
C GLY A 258 -14.97 14.10 5.38
N ASN A 259 -14.97 15.37 5.03
CA ASN A 259 -15.17 15.85 3.66
C ASN A 259 -14.02 16.74 3.17
N ILE A 260 -12.75 16.50 3.49
CA ILE A 260 -11.65 17.34 2.95
C ILE A 260 -11.02 16.77 1.68
N SER A 261 -10.52 17.66 0.79
CA SER A 261 -9.79 17.28 -0.44
C SER A 261 -8.30 17.64 -0.43
N ALA A 262 -7.89 18.70 0.27
CA ALA A 262 -6.49 19.12 0.37
C ALA A 262 -6.22 19.89 1.67
N VAL A 263 -4.95 19.94 2.10
CA VAL A 263 -4.51 20.61 3.35
C VAL A 263 -3.13 21.27 3.21
N THR A 264 -2.91 22.34 3.96
CA THR A 264 -1.58 22.93 4.19
C THR A 264 -1.50 23.59 5.57
N LEU A 265 -0.32 23.55 6.20
CA LEU A 265 0.00 24.39 7.36
C LEU A 265 0.37 25.80 6.90
N ALA A 266 0.13 26.78 7.78
CA ALA A 266 0.76 28.08 7.72
C ALA A 266 2.23 27.99 8.20
N PRO A 267 3.13 28.90 7.76
CA PRO A 267 4.54 28.83 8.15
C PRO A 267 4.80 28.92 9.65
N ASP A 268 3.90 29.56 10.41
CA ASP A 268 4.00 29.70 11.87
C ASP A 268 3.56 28.47 12.66
N GLY A 269 3.02 27.44 12.00
CA GLY A 269 2.53 26.21 12.61
C GLY A 269 1.26 26.36 13.44
N LYS A 270 0.55 27.50 13.40
CA LYS A 270 -0.67 27.75 14.22
C LYS A 270 -1.97 27.62 13.45
N TYR A 271 -1.93 27.71 12.13
CA TYR A 271 -3.11 27.62 11.27
C TYR A 271 -2.95 26.50 10.25
N VAL A 272 -4.07 25.89 9.88
CA VAL A 272 -4.22 25.09 8.66
C VAL A 272 -5.16 25.79 7.69
N ALA A 273 -4.91 25.64 6.40
CA ALA A 273 -5.89 25.88 5.35
C ALA A 273 -6.25 24.52 4.72
N TYR A 274 -7.55 24.29 4.49
CA TYR A 274 -8.03 23.06 3.85
C TYR A 274 -9.26 23.34 3.00
N SER A 275 -9.43 22.57 1.93
CA SER A 275 -10.65 22.58 1.11
C SER A 275 -11.64 21.56 1.64
N ALA A 276 -12.90 21.98 1.83
CA ALA A 276 -14.00 21.12 2.25
C ALA A 276 -14.98 20.90 1.09
N ILE A 277 -15.50 19.68 0.98
CA ILE A 277 -16.43 19.20 -0.04
C ILE A 277 -17.85 19.20 0.54
N ASN A 278 -18.83 19.63 -0.25
CA ASN A 278 -20.25 19.49 0.07
C ASN A 278 -21.03 19.20 -1.23
N GLY A 279 -21.30 17.91 -1.49
CA GLY A 279 -21.77 17.44 -2.80
C GLY A 279 -20.75 17.75 -3.90
N ASP A 280 -21.22 18.32 -5.02
CA ASP A 280 -20.39 18.76 -6.14
C ASP A 280 -19.63 20.09 -5.88
N MET A 281 -19.84 20.74 -4.72
CA MET A 281 -19.23 22.03 -4.36
C MET A 281 -17.99 21.83 -3.47
N GLN A 282 -16.99 22.71 -3.59
CA GLN A 282 -15.89 22.83 -2.63
C GLN A 282 -15.73 24.28 -2.16
N SER A 283 -15.41 24.47 -0.87
CA SER A 283 -15.03 25.76 -0.28
C SER A 283 -13.64 25.70 0.36
N LEU A 284 -13.04 26.86 0.63
CA LEU A 284 -11.70 26.95 1.25
C LEU A 284 -11.83 27.56 2.65
N LEU A 285 -11.31 26.85 3.66
CA LEU A 285 -11.36 27.28 5.05
C LEU A 285 -9.95 27.42 5.64
N VAL A 286 -9.82 28.34 6.60
CA VAL A 286 -8.66 28.49 7.49
C VAL A 286 -9.10 28.25 8.93
N ARG A 287 -8.33 27.45 9.67
CA ARG A 287 -8.60 27.15 11.09
C ARG A 287 -7.33 27.29 11.92
N GLN A 288 -7.46 27.94 13.08
CA GLN A 288 -6.42 27.92 14.11
C GLN A 288 -6.42 26.55 14.81
N ILE A 289 -5.25 25.94 14.94
CA ILE A 289 -5.06 24.56 15.43
C ILE A 289 -5.56 24.39 16.86
N ASP A 290 -5.28 25.37 17.74
CA ASP A 290 -5.66 25.33 19.16
C ASP A 290 -7.15 25.64 19.41
N THR A 291 -7.96 25.77 18.36
CA THR A 291 -9.38 26.08 18.45
C THR A 291 -10.23 25.11 17.62
N THR A 292 -11.54 25.12 17.83
CA THR A 292 -12.52 24.40 17.00
C THR A 292 -13.06 25.23 15.84
N SER A 293 -12.82 26.54 15.82
CA SER A 293 -13.40 27.47 14.85
C SER A 293 -12.63 27.52 13.54
N ALA A 294 -13.34 27.38 12.42
CA ALA A 294 -12.83 27.62 11.08
C ALA A 294 -13.51 28.86 10.47
N VAL A 295 -12.76 29.62 9.69
CA VAL A 295 -13.25 30.74 8.87
C VAL A 295 -13.28 30.26 7.43
N GLU A 296 -14.43 30.39 6.76
CA GLU A 296 -14.50 30.20 5.31
C GLU A 296 -13.91 31.44 4.61
N ILE A 297 -12.81 31.24 3.87
CA ILE A 297 -12.06 32.29 3.18
C ILE A 297 -12.37 32.36 1.68
N VAL A 298 -12.95 31.29 1.11
CA VAL A 298 -13.56 31.27 -0.23
C VAL A 298 -14.84 30.46 -0.13
N ALA A 299 -15.97 31.05 -0.52
CA ALA A 299 -17.29 30.44 -0.48
C ALA A 299 -17.41 29.19 -1.39
N PRO A 300 -18.39 28.30 -1.16
CA PRO A 300 -18.55 27.08 -1.95
C PRO A 300 -18.77 27.37 -3.44
N ALA A 301 -18.01 26.68 -4.30
CA ALA A 301 -18.11 26.77 -5.76
C ALA A 301 -17.95 25.37 -6.40
N PRO A 302 -18.48 25.13 -7.62
CA PRO A 302 -18.39 23.84 -8.31
C PRO A 302 -17.02 23.64 -8.98
N VAL A 303 -15.95 23.68 -8.18
CA VAL A 303 -14.55 23.62 -8.62
C VAL A 303 -13.75 22.58 -7.84
N GLY A 304 -12.76 21.98 -8.48
CA GLY A 304 -11.77 21.14 -7.81
C GLY A 304 -10.55 21.95 -7.37
N TYR A 305 -10.18 21.91 -6.10
CA TYR A 305 -8.92 22.47 -5.61
C TYR A 305 -7.77 21.48 -5.88
N ARG A 306 -6.81 21.85 -6.76
CA ARG A 306 -5.59 21.04 -7.01
C ARG A 306 -4.43 21.35 -6.07
N GLY A 307 -4.50 22.44 -5.30
CA GLY A 307 -3.47 22.80 -4.35
C GLY A 307 -3.80 24.07 -3.57
N ILE A 308 -3.28 24.16 -2.35
CA ILE A 308 -3.44 25.27 -1.41
C ILE A 308 -2.07 25.49 -0.75
N THR A 309 -1.54 26.70 -0.81
CA THR A 309 -0.21 27.06 -0.26
C THR A 309 -0.29 28.43 0.43
N PHE A 310 0.16 28.54 1.67
CA PHE A 310 0.35 29.84 2.31
C PHE A 310 1.58 30.57 1.74
N SER A 311 1.52 31.89 1.64
CA SER A 311 2.71 32.71 1.39
C SER A 311 3.76 32.55 2.51
N ARG A 312 5.04 32.81 2.20
CA ARG A 312 6.18 32.66 3.14
C ARG A 312 6.06 33.50 4.43
N ASP A 313 5.21 34.54 4.42
CA ASP A 313 4.87 35.42 5.53
C ASP A 313 3.55 35.04 6.25
N GLY A 314 2.79 34.07 5.73
CA GLY A 314 1.50 33.62 6.24
C GLY A 314 0.29 34.51 5.87
N ALA A 315 0.49 35.70 5.29
CA ALA A 315 -0.57 36.69 5.11
C ALA A 315 -1.61 36.32 4.02
N TRP A 316 -1.25 35.47 3.06
CA TRP A 316 -2.07 35.08 1.93
C TRP A 316 -2.17 33.56 1.81
N VAL A 317 -3.33 33.07 1.39
CA VAL A 317 -3.53 31.70 0.91
C VAL A 317 -3.64 31.74 -0.62
N TYR A 318 -2.67 31.14 -1.29
CA TYR A 318 -2.69 30.90 -2.74
C TYR A 318 -3.31 29.53 -3.01
N TYR A 319 -4.14 29.40 -4.04
CA TYR A 319 -4.82 28.15 -4.36
C TYR A 319 -5.10 28.00 -5.86
N VAL A 320 -5.12 26.77 -6.35
CA VAL A 320 -5.35 26.45 -7.77
C VAL A 320 -6.69 25.74 -7.91
N THR A 321 -7.61 26.36 -8.67
CA THR A 321 -8.92 25.78 -9.01
C THR A 321 -8.92 25.23 -10.43
N VAL A 322 -9.63 24.13 -10.64
CA VAL A 322 -9.94 23.56 -11.95
C VAL A 322 -11.45 23.43 -12.07
N GLU A 323 -12.00 23.85 -13.22
CA GLU A 323 -13.43 23.71 -13.51
C GLU A 323 -13.76 22.27 -13.91
N LYS A 324 -15.00 21.83 -13.62
CA LYS A 324 -15.47 20.48 -13.92
C LYS A 324 -15.27 20.14 -15.41
N ASP A 325 -14.83 18.91 -15.68
CA ASP A 325 -14.53 18.39 -17.02
C ASP A 325 -13.39 19.12 -17.79
N THR A 326 -12.61 19.98 -17.12
CA THR A 326 -11.41 20.63 -17.67
C THR A 326 -10.11 20.14 -17.00
N PHE A 327 -8.96 20.37 -17.65
CA PHE A 327 -7.63 20.09 -17.09
C PHE A 327 -6.82 21.35 -16.74
N VAL A 328 -7.31 22.53 -17.12
CA VAL A 328 -6.64 23.84 -17.01
C VAL A 328 -6.86 24.44 -15.63
N GLY A 329 -5.81 24.51 -14.81
CA GLY A 329 -5.87 25.18 -13.52
C GLY A 329 -5.61 26.69 -13.62
N THR A 330 -6.37 27.45 -12.82
CA THR A 330 -6.17 28.89 -12.59
C THR A 330 -5.72 29.11 -11.15
N LEU A 331 -4.63 29.88 -10.98
CA LEU A 331 -4.11 30.30 -9.68
C LEU A 331 -4.83 31.56 -9.19
N TYR A 332 -5.31 31.49 -7.95
CA TYR A 332 -5.88 32.59 -7.19
C TYR A 332 -5.11 32.80 -5.88
N ARG A 333 -5.32 33.94 -5.24
CA ARG A 333 -4.94 34.20 -3.84
C ARG A 333 -6.03 34.95 -3.09
N VAL A 334 -6.09 34.77 -1.78
CA VAL A 334 -7.00 35.49 -0.87
C VAL A 334 -6.27 35.77 0.46
N PRO A 335 -6.57 36.86 1.20
CA PRO A 335 -5.96 37.08 2.51
C PRO A 335 -6.30 35.95 3.49
N MET A 336 -5.43 35.66 4.46
CA MET A 336 -5.57 34.49 5.36
C MET A 336 -6.84 34.50 6.23
N LEU A 337 -7.49 35.66 6.40
CA LEU A 337 -8.75 35.82 7.16
C LEU A 337 -9.97 36.02 6.24
N GLY A 338 -9.84 35.78 4.94
CA GLY A 338 -10.86 36.00 3.94
C GLY A 338 -10.81 37.39 3.30
N GLY A 339 -11.69 37.61 2.32
CA GLY A 339 -11.75 38.81 1.48
C GLY A 339 -12.04 38.43 0.02
N THR A 340 -12.02 39.41 -0.89
CA THR A 340 -12.22 39.14 -2.33
C THR A 340 -11.03 38.37 -2.90
N PRO A 341 -11.23 37.17 -3.49
CA PRO A 341 -10.15 36.45 -4.14
C PRO A 341 -9.62 37.19 -5.37
N GLN A 342 -8.31 37.18 -5.53
CA GLN A 342 -7.59 37.80 -6.64
C GLN A 342 -7.10 36.71 -7.59
N LYS A 343 -7.46 36.77 -8.87
CA LYS A 343 -6.84 35.94 -9.91
C LYS A 343 -5.38 36.36 -10.08
N VAL A 344 -4.48 35.38 -10.13
CA VAL A 344 -3.04 35.59 -10.35
C VAL A 344 -2.64 35.09 -11.73
N LEU A 345 -3.06 33.87 -12.11
CA LEU A 345 -2.53 33.21 -13.32
C LEU A 345 -3.55 32.25 -13.93
N GLN A 346 -3.77 32.28 -15.25
CA GLN A 346 -4.79 31.47 -15.95
C GLN A 346 -4.20 30.43 -16.94
N GLU A 347 -2.89 30.43 -17.15
CA GLU A 347 -2.24 29.58 -18.17
C GLU A 347 -1.89 28.18 -17.63
N SER A 348 -2.84 27.26 -17.70
CA SER A 348 -2.68 25.81 -17.48
C SER A 348 -1.78 25.46 -16.28
N VAL A 349 -2.11 25.98 -15.10
CA VAL A 349 -1.42 25.67 -13.85
C VAL A 349 -1.81 24.25 -13.44
N GLY A 350 -0.95 23.28 -13.73
CA GLY A 350 -1.24 21.85 -13.61
C GLY A 350 -1.30 21.35 -12.16
N SER A 351 -0.58 22.00 -11.25
CA SER A 351 -0.32 21.52 -9.89
C SER A 351 -0.55 22.57 -8.79
N ARG A 352 -0.38 22.16 -7.54
CA ARG A 352 0.00 23.06 -6.43
C ARG A 352 1.20 23.94 -6.81
N ILE A 353 1.26 25.16 -6.26
CA ILE A 353 2.40 26.09 -6.40
C ILE A 353 3.25 26.08 -5.14
N GLU A 354 4.55 26.29 -5.26
CA GLU A 354 5.48 26.42 -4.12
C GLU A 354 6.38 27.64 -4.27
N PHE A 355 6.71 28.32 -3.16
CA PHE A 355 7.47 29.56 -3.16
C PHE A 355 8.99 29.32 -3.15
N SER A 356 9.76 30.21 -3.77
CA SER A 356 11.20 30.31 -3.53
C SER A 356 11.51 30.56 -2.05
N SER A 357 12.75 30.27 -1.63
CA SER A 357 13.20 30.49 -0.25
C SER A 357 13.17 31.96 0.18
N ASP A 358 13.36 32.88 -0.77
CA ASP A 358 13.22 34.34 -0.57
C ASP A 358 11.78 34.86 -0.77
N GLY A 359 10.85 33.99 -1.15
CA GLY A 359 9.43 34.31 -1.33
C GLY A 359 9.08 35.17 -2.54
N LYS A 360 10.01 35.47 -3.46
CA LYS A 360 9.77 36.34 -4.62
C LYS A 360 9.31 35.62 -5.89
N LYS A 361 9.47 34.30 -5.95
CA LYS A 361 9.12 33.47 -7.12
C LYS A 361 8.24 32.30 -6.72
N ILE A 362 7.48 31.79 -7.69
CA ILE A 362 6.67 30.59 -7.59
C ILE A 362 7.18 29.53 -8.57
N ALA A 363 7.15 28.26 -8.16
CA ALA A 363 7.36 27.10 -9.00
C ALA A 363 6.04 26.32 -9.15
N PHE A 364 5.75 25.83 -10.35
CA PHE A 364 4.58 25.00 -10.63
C PHE A 364 4.80 24.10 -11.84
N VAL A 365 4.06 22.99 -11.92
CA VAL A 365 3.96 22.18 -13.13
C VAL A 365 2.96 22.85 -14.08
N HIS A 366 3.35 23.06 -15.32
CA HIS A 366 2.53 23.56 -16.41
C HIS A 366 2.28 22.45 -17.42
N TRP A 367 1.06 22.40 -17.96
CA TRP A 367 0.69 21.50 -19.05
C TRP A 367 0.78 22.30 -20.35
N THR A 368 1.80 22.03 -21.17
CA THR A 368 2.03 22.73 -22.44
C THR A 368 1.06 22.26 -23.53
N ASP A 369 0.69 20.98 -23.48
CA ASP A 369 -0.25 20.28 -24.36
C ASP A 369 -0.76 19.01 -23.64
N GLN A 370 -1.39 18.07 -24.35
CA GLN A 370 -1.88 16.80 -23.76
C GLN A 370 -0.80 15.71 -23.62
N THR A 371 0.44 15.98 -24.06
CA THR A 371 1.53 15.02 -24.28
C THR A 371 2.85 15.39 -23.59
N HIS A 372 2.99 16.61 -23.06
CA HIS A 372 4.18 17.05 -22.33
C HIS A 372 3.85 17.88 -21.08
N THR A 373 4.75 17.83 -20.10
CA THR A 373 4.67 18.59 -18.85
C THR A 373 5.95 19.37 -18.62
N ALA A 374 5.85 20.59 -18.08
CA ALA A 374 6.99 21.48 -17.86
C ALA A 374 7.05 22.00 -16.42
N LEU A 375 8.24 22.04 -15.82
CA LEU A 375 8.48 22.76 -14.57
C LEU A 375 8.75 24.23 -14.90
N ILE A 376 7.85 25.11 -14.47
CA ILE A 376 7.94 26.56 -14.67
C ILE A 376 8.29 27.24 -13.35
N VAL A 377 9.17 28.23 -13.43
CA VAL A 377 9.39 29.26 -12.41
C VAL A 377 8.93 30.61 -12.94
N ALA A 378 8.21 31.38 -12.13
CA ALA A 378 7.72 32.72 -12.46
C ALA A 378 7.86 33.68 -11.25
N ASP A 379 7.69 34.98 -11.47
CA ASP A 379 7.47 35.96 -10.39
C ASP A 379 6.06 35.80 -9.79
N LEU A 380 5.78 36.47 -8.67
CA LEU A 380 4.52 36.29 -7.90
C LEU A 380 3.24 36.69 -8.64
N ASP A 381 3.36 37.47 -9.71
CA ASP A 381 2.29 37.87 -10.63
C ASP A 381 2.19 36.96 -11.87
N GLY A 382 3.03 35.91 -11.95
CA GLY A 382 3.11 35.00 -13.07
C GLY A 382 3.95 35.49 -14.26
N THR A 383 4.62 36.64 -14.14
CA THR A 383 5.55 37.17 -15.15
C THR A 383 6.95 36.54 -15.05
N SER A 384 7.89 36.97 -15.89
CA SER A 384 9.28 36.48 -15.94
C SER A 384 9.42 34.95 -16.02
N ARG A 385 8.50 34.31 -16.76
CA ARG A 385 8.37 32.85 -16.89
C ARG A 385 9.66 32.23 -17.43
N ARG A 386 10.21 31.28 -16.68
CA ARG A 386 11.33 30.43 -17.08
C ARG A 386 10.94 28.96 -16.95
N GLN A 387 10.97 28.26 -18.08
CA GLN A 387 10.92 26.80 -18.13
C GLN A 387 12.28 26.25 -17.67
N LEU A 388 12.29 25.40 -16.65
CA LEU A 388 13.51 24.78 -16.11
C LEU A 388 13.75 23.40 -16.73
N ALA A 389 12.69 22.60 -16.84
CA ALA A 389 12.73 21.24 -17.35
C ALA A 389 11.40 20.86 -18.01
N THR A 390 11.43 19.86 -18.88
CA THR A 390 10.27 19.30 -19.57
C THR A 390 10.39 17.79 -19.60
N LEU A 391 9.27 17.10 -19.39
CA LEU A 391 9.16 15.65 -19.48
C LEU A 391 7.93 15.28 -20.30
N ASP A 392 8.08 14.30 -21.17
CA ASP A 392 7.01 13.68 -21.94
C ASP A 392 5.98 13.05 -20.99
N TYR A 393 4.72 12.93 -21.40
CA TYR A 393 3.62 12.51 -20.52
C TYR A 393 3.80 11.11 -19.92
N GLU A 394 4.52 10.20 -20.61
CA GLU A 394 4.85 8.87 -20.07
C GLU A 394 5.87 8.88 -18.92
N ASP A 395 6.56 10.01 -18.72
CA ASP A 395 7.48 10.34 -17.61
C ASP A 395 7.05 11.62 -16.84
N GLY A 396 5.79 12.04 -17.01
CA GLY A 396 5.32 13.40 -16.73
C GLY A 396 5.44 13.85 -15.27
N PHE A 397 5.67 15.15 -15.09
CA PHE A 397 5.60 15.82 -13.79
C PHE A 397 4.17 15.77 -13.21
N SER A 398 4.05 15.33 -11.95
CA SER A 398 2.77 15.10 -11.29
C SER A 398 2.04 16.39 -10.91
N VAL A 399 0.71 16.35 -10.99
CA VAL A 399 -0.21 17.38 -10.47
C VAL A 399 -0.06 17.62 -8.96
N ASN A 400 0.56 16.70 -8.22
CA ASN A 400 0.85 16.85 -6.79
C ASN A 400 1.83 18.00 -6.49
N GLY A 401 2.61 18.43 -7.49
CA GLY A 401 3.35 19.70 -7.50
C GLY A 401 4.78 19.67 -6.94
N PRO A 402 5.52 20.77 -7.14
CA PRO A 402 6.93 20.88 -6.76
C PRO A 402 7.12 21.22 -5.27
N ALA A 403 8.32 20.91 -4.75
CA ALA A 403 8.81 21.38 -3.46
C ALA A 403 10.20 22.04 -3.61
N TRP A 404 10.29 23.34 -3.32
CA TRP A 404 11.52 24.13 -3.44
C TRP A 404 12.40 24.00 -2.18
N SER A 405 13.69 23.71 -2.36
CA SER A 405 14.65 23.56 -1.26
C SER A 405 14.81 24.84 -0.43
N PRO A 406 15.07 24.74 0.90
CA PRO A 406 15.32 25.91 1.74
C PRO A 406 16.50 26.77 1.28
N ASP A 407 17.51 26.18 0.61
CA ASP A 407 18.65 26.89 0.04
C ASP A 407 18.36 27.53 -1.34
N GLY A 408 17.18 27.31 -1.90
CA GLY A 408 16.72 27.86 -3.18
C GLY A 408 17.29 27.20 -4.45
N LYS A 409 18.23 26.25 -4.35
CA LYS A 409 18.97 25.71 -5.52
C LYS A 409 18.31 24.52 -6.21
N THR A 410 17.43 23.80 -5.52
CA THR A 410 16.82 22.55 -5.99
C THR A 410 15.30 22.64 -5.91
N ILE A 411 14.60 22.16 -6.93
CA ILE A 411 13.17 21.88 -6.86
C ILE A 411 12.98 20.37 -6.99
N LEU A 412 12.29 19.76 -6.04
CA LEU A 412 11.84 18.37 -6.15
C LEU A 412 10.48 18.35 -6.84
N VAL A 413 10.25 17.41 -7.75
CA VAL A 413 8.95 17.18 -8.37
C VAL A 413 8.67 15.68 -8.40
N PRO A 414 7.50 15.20 -7.95
CA PRO A 414 7.08 13.83 -8.21
C PRO A 414 6.81 13.65 -9.71
N THR A 415 7.20 12.50 -10.27
CA THR A 415 6.89 12.13 -11.66
C THR A 415 6.13 10.81 -11.71
N GLN A 416 5.42 10.58 -12.79
CA GLN A 416 4.79 9.30 -13.13
C GLN A 416 5.45 8.77 -14.41
N SER A 417 6.17 7.67 -14.28
CA SER A 417 7.05 7.08 -15.31
C SER A 417 6.58 5.70 -15.77
N TYR A 418 7.05 5.23 -16.94
CA TYR A 418 6.76 3.90 -17.47
C TYR A 418 8.02 3.15 -17.95
N ASN A 419 8.35 2.01 -17.34
CA ASN A 419 9.59 1.26 -17.63
C ASN A 419 9.43 0.16 -18.71
N GLY A 420 8.44 0.28 -19.59
CA GLY A 420 8.09 -0.76 -20.55
C GLY A 420 7.26 -1.92 -19.99
N LYS A 421 7.27 -2.15 -18.66
CA LYS A 421 6.53 -3.24 -17.98
C LYS A 421 5.42 -2.74 -17.05
N ARG A 422 5.66 -1.68 -16.29
CA ARG A 422 4.68 -1.05 -15.41
C ARG A 422 4.89 0.46 -15.29
N SER A 423 3.81 1.16 -14.96
CA SER A 423 3.89 2.52 -14.46
C SER A 423 4.45 2.51 -13.03
N PHE A 424 5.31 3.47 -12.72
CA PHE A 424 5.92 3.67 -11.40
C PHE A 424 6.04 5.17 -11.14
N ALA A 425 5.99 5.57 -9.87
CA ALA A 425 6.22 6.97 -9.49
C ALA A 425 7.68 7.18 -9.11
N SER A 426 8.16 8.42 -9.21
CA SER A 426 9.53 8.81 -8.86
C SER A 426 9.57 10.21 -8.27
N VAL A 427 10.69 10.58 -7.66
CA VAL A 427 10.98 11.98 -7.30
C VAL A 427 12.22 12.43 -8.04
N VAL A 428 12.08 13.49 -8.82
CA VAL A 428 13.15 14.11 -9.59
C VAL A 428 13.57 15.42 -8.93
N ALA A 429 14.87 15.58 -8.70
CA ALA A 429 15.48 16.84 -8.27
C ALA A 429 15.97 17.62 -9.50
N VAL A 430 15.38 18.79 -9.73
CA VAL A 430 15.75 19.72 -10.80
C VAL A 430 16.59 20.86 -10.21
N ASN A 431 17.74 21.14 -10.81
CA ASN A 431 18.58 22.28 -10.47
C ASN A 431 17.97 23.59 -11.02
N VAL A 432 17.89 24.63 -10.17
CA VAL A 432 17.25 25.91 -10.49
C VAL A 432 18.13 26.82 -11.37
N GLU A 433 19.45 26.66 -11.33
CA GLU A 433 20.39 27.44 -12.14
C GLU A 433 20.43 26.94 -13.59
N ASP A 434 20.60 25.63 -13.81
CA ASP A 434 20.85 25.04 -15.13
C ASP A 434 19.76 24.09 -15.67
N GLY A 435 18.71 23.83 -14.90
CA GLY A 435 17.58 22.97 -15.31
C GLY A 435 17.86 21.46 -15.26
N LYS A 436 19.07 21.01 -14.89
CA LYS A 436 19.41 19.58 -14.91
C LYS A 436 18.59 18.79 -13.89
N ALA A 437 17.93 17.75 -14.38
CA ALA A 437 17.16 16.78 -13.60
C ALA A 437 18.03 15.59 -13.16
N ARG A 438 17.78 15.07 -11.94
CA ARG A 438 18.28 13.77 -11.47
C ARG A 438 17.21 13.05 -10.63
N THR A 439 17.03 11.76 -10.83
CA THR A 439 16.11 10.94 -10.02
C THR A 439 16.70 10.68 -8.64
N LEU A 440 15.90 10.85 -7.58
CA LEU A 440 16.24 10.51 -6.19
C LEU A 440 15.57 9.20 -5.75
N LEU A 441 14.28 9.05 -6.07
CA LEU A 441 13.48 7.86 -5.80
C LEU A 441 13.07 7.25 -7.13
N GLY A 442 13.40 5.97 -7.35
CA GLY A 442 13.15 5.23 -8.59
C GLY A 442 11.97 4.26 -8.51
N ASP A 443 12.02 3.18 -9.28
CA ASP A 443 10.84 2.39 -9.66
C ASP A 443 10.10 1.63 -8.56
N ARG A 444 10.66 1.46 -7.36
CA ARG A 444 9.98 0.78 -6.24
C ARG A 444 8.67 1.45 -5.78
N TRP A 445 8.37 2.67 -6.21
CA TRP A 445 7.15 3.39 -5.81
C TRP A 445 6.03 3.19 -6.84
N ASN A 446 4.85 2.80 -6.36
CA ASN A 446 3.66 2.63 -7.21
C ASN A 446 2.87 3.96 -7.37
N TRP A 447 3.10 4.93 -6.48
CA TRP A 447 2.55 6.28 -6.47
C TRP A 447 3.34 7.12 -5.48
N ILE A 448 3.54 8.41 -5.79
CA ILE A 448 4.07 9.41 -4.89
C ILE A 448 3.14 10.63 -5.00
N GLY A 449 2.49 10.94 -3.87
CA GLY A 449 1.61 12.07 -3.66
C GLY A 449 2.37 13.39 -3.59
N GLN A 450 2.06 14.21 -2.58
CA GLN A 450 2.77 15.46 -2.35
C GLN A 450 4.13 15.21 -1.66
N VAL A 451 5.13 16.02 -2.03
CA VAL A 451 6.44 16.14 -1.36
C VAL A 451 6.55 17.51 -0.67
N THR A 452 7.29 17.61 0.44
CA THR A 452 7.60 18.89 1.09
C THR A 452 8.92 18.80 1.87
N TRP A 453 9.70 19.89 1.88
CA TRP A 453 11.01 19.92 2.55
C TRP A 453 10.87 20.14 4.06
N LEU A 454 11.78 19.53 4.83
CA LEU A 454 12.08 20.03 6.17
C LEU A 454 12.81 21.37 6.07
N ALA A 455 12.57 22.26 7.03
CA ALA A 455 13.05 23.65 6.96
C ALA A 455 14.57 23.82 7.06
N ASP A 456 15.28 22.80 7.56
CA ASP A 456 16.74 22.70 7.62
C ASP A 456 17.38 22.17 6.32
N GLY A 457 16.58 21.57 5.42
CA GLY A 457 17.04 20.92 4.20
C GLY A 457 17.65 19.53 4.40
N SER A 458 17.58 18.93 5.59
CA SER A 458 18.15 17.58 5.86
C SER A 458 17.35 16.45 5.21
N GLY A 459 16.05 16.69 4.98
CA GLY A 459 15.14 15.70 4.44
C GLY A 459 13.84 16.27 3.91
N VAL A 460 12.97 15.36 3.49
CA VAL A 460 11.72 15.61 2.77
C VAL A 460 10.65 14.69 3.33
N VAL A 461 9.49 15.24 3.67
CA VAL A 461 8.30 14.45 4.03
C VAL A 461 7.46 14.26 2.76
N LEU A 462 6.95 13.05 2.54
CA LEU A 462 6.19 12.70 1.33
C LEU A 462 5.12 11.63 1.60
N THR A 463 3.98 11.74 0.92
CA THR A 463 2.94 10.69 0.91
C THR A 463 3.21 9.72 -0.24
N ALA A 464 3.29 8.41 0.01
CA ALA A 464 3.55 7.41 -1.05
C ALA A 464 3.18 5.98 -0.66
N TRP A 465 3.11 5.10 -1.67
CA TRP A 465 3.06 3.64 -1.52
C TRP A 465 4.13 2.95 -2.40
N ASN A 466 4.73 1.86 -1.93
CA ASN A 466 5.76 1.09 -2.65
C ASN A 466 5.24 -0.28 -3.11
N THR A 467 6.00 -0.93 -3.99
CA THR A 467 5.77 -2.33 -4.44
C THR A 467 5.74 -3.32 -3.28
N ASP A 468 6.49 -3.00 -2.23
CA ASP A 468 6.77 -3.87 -1.09
C ASP A 468 5.84 -3.57 0.11
N SER A 469 4.79 -2.75 -0.12
CA SER A 469 3.82 -2.39 0.91
C SER A 469 2.70 -3.41 1.03
N GLU A 470 2.64 -4.06 2.20
CA GLU A 470 1.46 -4.77 2.68
C GLU A 470 0.20 -3.89 2.57
N ILE A 471 0.32 -2.67 3.12
CA ILE A 471 -0.67 -1.61 3.02
C ILE A 471 -0.48 -0.90 1.66
N MET A 472 -1.14 -1.37 0.60
CA MET A 472 -1.42 -0.51 -0.57
C MET A 472 -2.51 0.53 -0.22
N SER A 473 -2.12 1.45 0.64
CA SER A 473 -2.75 2.74 0.90
C SER A 473 -1.64 3.77 1.03
N ASP A 474 -1.92 5.02 0.70
CA ASP A 474 -0.92 6.09 0.83
C ASP A 474 -0.51 6.27 2.29
N GLN A 475 0.79 6.32 2.55
CA GLN A 475 1.34 6.48 3.89
C GLN A 475 2.40 7.57 3.89
N ILE A 476 2.67 8.16 5.06
CA ILE A 476 3.64 9.25 5.19
C ILE A 476 5.03 8.63 5.37
N TRP A 477 5.98 9.12 4.57
CA TRP A 477 7.39 8.75 4.59
C TRP A 477 8.28 9.96 4.83
N LEU A 478 9.45 9.70 5.37
CA LEU A 478 10.55 10.65 5.50
C LEU A 478 11.72 10.15 4.64
N MET A 479 12.27 11.04 3.80
CA MET A 479 13.42 10.80 2.93
C MET A 479 14.60 11.70 3.34
N THR A 480 15.80 11.14 3.43
CA THR A 480 17.05 11.91 3.61
C THR A 480 17.45 12.62 2.31
N TYR A 481 17.99 13.83 2.40
CA TYR A 481 18.60 14.52 1.25
C TYR A 481 20.11 14.69 1.46
N PRO A 482 20.98 14.48 0.44
CA PRO A 482 20.68 14.07 -0.94
C PRO A 482 20.64 12.54 -1.17
N SER A 483 20.69 11.73 -0.11
CA SER A 483 20.91 10.28 -0.20
C SER A 483 19.70 9.43 -0.61
N GLY A 484 18.46 9.90 -0.44
CA GLY A 484 17.25 9.16 -0.83
C GLY A 484 16.88 7.98 0.08
N GLU A 485 17.56 7.85 1.23
CA GLU A 485 17.24 6.83 2.25
C GLU A 485 15.86 7.15 2.85
N THR A 486 14.98 6.15 2.99
CA THR A 486 13.55 6.37 3.31
C THR A 486 13.08 5.53 4.48
N ARG A 487 12.30 6.12 5.40
CA ARG A 487 11.53 5.41 6.44
C ARG A 487 10.06 5.82 6.43
N ARG A 488 9.19 4.90 6.86
CA ARG A 488 7.76 5.21 7.13
C ARG A 488 7.63 6.01 8.42
N LEU A 489 6.64 6.90 8.48
CA LEU A 489 6.18 7.58 9.69
C LEU A 489 4.84 7.01 10.18
N THR A 490 3.95 6.63 9.26
CA THR A 490 2.65 6.00 9.55
C THR A 490 2.63 4.58 8.96
N ASN A 491 1.94 3.63 9.60
CA ASN A 491 1.87 2.23 9.15
C ASN A 491 0.56 1.54 9.59
N ASP A 492 -0.55 2.27 9.44
CA ASP A 492 -1.91 1.82 9.78
C ASP A 492 -2.76 1.59 8.51
N VAL A 493 -4.05 1.27 8.68
CA VAL A 493 -4.95 0.90 7.58
C VAL A 493 -5.62 2.07 6.84
N ASN A 494 -5.36 3.32 7.26
CA ASN A 494 -5.93 4.51 6.62
C ASN A 494 -5.13 4.90 5.36
N GLY A 495 -5.47 6.03 4.74
CA GLY A 495 -4.73 6.60 3.59
C GLY A 495 -4.41 8.07 3.80
N TYR A 496 -3.14 8.44 3.70
CA TYR A 496 -2.67 9.79 3.95
C TYR A 496 -2.38 10.54 2.65
N LEU A 497 -3.20 11.56 2.35
CA LEU A 497 -3.15 12.35 1.13
C LEU A 497 -2.79 13.81 1.43
N GLY A 498 -1.88 14.38 0.64
CA GLY A 498 -1.34 15.72 0.87
C GLY A 498 -0.49 15.81 2.13
N VAL A 499 0.55 16.65 2.10
CA VAL A 499 1.43 16.80 3.26
C VAL A 499 2.08 18.17 3.32
N SER A 500 2.14 18.74 4.51
CA SER A 500 2.70 20.06 4.76
C SER A 500 3.37 20.08 6.12
N VAL A 501 4.49 20.79 6.24
CA VAL A 501 5.33 20.83 7.45
C VAL A 501 5.48 22.28 7.92
N SER A 502 5.43 22.51 9.23
CA SER A 502 5.67 23.83 9.84
C SER A 502 7.11 24.30 9.66
N ARG A 503 7.37 25.61 9.69
CA ARG A 503 8.72 26.17 9.42
C ARG A 503 9.76 25.84 10.51
N ASP A 504 9.33 25.35 11.66
CA ASP A 504 10.19 24.82 12.73
C ASP A 504 10.42 23.30 12.62
N ALA A 505 9.85 22.65 11.60
CA ALA A 505 9.86 21.20 11.37
C ALA A 505 9.29 20.34 12.52
N ARG A 506 8.45 20.91 13.40
CA ARG A 506 7.86 20.18 14.55
C ARG A 506 6.49 19.58 14.29
N VAL A 507 5.75 20.09 13.30
CA VAL A 507 4.37 19.68 13.00
C VAL A 507 4.25 19.32 11.52
N VAL A 508 3.64 18.17 11.23
CA VAL A 508 3.15 17.78 9.90
C VAL A 508 1.63 17.83 9.91
N ALA A 509 1.00 18.35 8.86
CA ALA A 509 -0.43 18.15 8.59
C ALA A 509 -0.61 17.28 7.34
N ALA A 510 -1.60 16.40 7.38
CA ALA A 510 -2.00 15.52 6.28
C ALA A 510 -3.52 15.28 6.29
N SER A 511 -4.10 14.91 5.15
CA SER A 511 -5.48 14.41 5.09
C SER A 511 -5.47 12.90 5.35
N GLU A 512 -5.96 12.46 6.49
CA GLU A 512 -6.20 11.05 6.75
C GLU A 512 -7.58 10.64 6.20
N SER A 513 -7.58 9.62 5.36
CA SER A 513 -8.75 9.04 4.71
C SER A 513 -9.08 7.69 5.36
N THR A 514 -10.27 7.55 5.95
CA THR A 514 -10.75 6.32 6.61
C THR A 514 -11.91 5.71 5.83
N PRO A 515 -11.87 4.40 5.48
CA PRO A 515 -12.97 3.76 4.74
C PRO A 515 -14.12 3.36 5.68
N PHE A 516 -15.32 3.85 5.40
CA PHE A 516 -16.58 3.46 6.07
C PHE A 516 -17.46 2.62 5.13
N LYS A 517 -16.86 1.56 4.58
CA LYS A 517 -17.46 0.67 3.57
C LYS A 517 -17.97 -0.64 4.20
N ASN A 518 -19.08 -1.17 3.70
CA ASN A 518 -19.71 -2.38 4.23
C ASN A 518 -20.30 -3.22 3.09
N PHE A 519 -20.38 -4.54 3.29
CA PHE A 519 -21.08 -5.42 2.35
C PHE A 519 -22.57 -5.53 2.72
N TRP A 520 -23.44 -5.60 1.71
CA TRP A 520 -24.90 -5.65 1.82
C TRP A 520 -25.49 -6.66 0.84
N ILE A 521 -26.59 -7.31 1.23
CA ILE A 521 -27.35 -8.21 0.36
C ILE A 521 -28.82 -7.79 0.34
N ALA A 522 -29.35 -7.53 -0.86
CA ALA A 522 -30.75 -7.25 -1.15
C ALA A 522 -31.48 -8.52 -1.67
N PRO A 523 -32.54 -9.00 -1.00
CA PRO A 523 -33.39 -10.09 -1.50
C PRO A 523 -34.03 -9.72 -2.85
N ASN A 524 -33.84 -10.53 -3.89
CA ASN A 524 -34.40 -10.28 -5.24
C ASN A 524 -34.08 -8.89 -5.84
N GLY A 525 -33.03 -8.22 -5.36
CA GLY A 525 -32.73 -6.82 -5.71
C GLY A 525 -33.57 -5.77 -4.98
N ASP A 526 -34.46 -6.15 -4.05
CA ASP A 526 -35.20 -5.23 -3.19
C ASP A 526 -34.29 -4.68 -2.08
N TRP A 527 -33.84 -3.43 -2.29
CA TRP A 527 -32.97 -2.73 -1.37
C TRP A 527 -33.67 -2.22 -0.09
N THR A 528 -34.99 -2.22 -0.03
CA THR A 528 -35.72 -1.91 1.22
C THR A 528 -35.56 -3.02 2.26
N GLN A 529 -35.29 -4.25 1.80
CA GLN A 529 -35.02 -5.43 2.62
C GLN A 529 -33.51 -5.77 2.70
N ALA A 530 -32.62 -4.85 2.31
CA ALA A 530 -31.19 -5.11 2.29
C ALA A 530 -30.58 -5.23 3.69
N ARG A 531 -29.89 -6.35 3.95
CA ARG A 531 -29.16 -6.56 5.21
C ARG A 531 -27.65 -6.38 5.03
N LYS A 532 -27.04 -5.68 5.98
CA LYS A 532 -25.57 -5.61 6.12
C LYS A 532 -25.01 -6.98 6.49
N ILE A 533 -23.88 -7.35 5.89
CA ILE A 533 -23.06 -8.49 6.31
C ILE A 533 -22.25 -8.07 7.55
N SER A 534 -22.24 -8.92 8.58
CA SER A 534 -21.51 -8.65 9.81
C SER A 534 -20.07 -9.16 9.73
N ASN A 535 -19.17 -8.57 10.52
CA ASN A 535 -17.76 -8.97 10.60
C ASN A 535 -16.91 -8.81 9.32
N VAL A 536 -17.41 -8.11 8.29
CA VAL A 536 -16.62 -7.69 7.12
C VAL A 536 -16.86 -6.21 6.83
N SER A 537 -15.78 -5.46 6.64
CA SER A 537 -15.75 -4.06 6.21
C SER A 537 -14.96 -3.94 4.92
N GLY A 538 -15.31 -2.96 4.09
CA GLY A 538 -14.56 -2.64 2.87
C GLY A 538 -13.38 -1.72 3.13
N GLU A 539 -12.42 -1.73 2.22
CA GLU A 539 -11.10 -1.12 2.38
C GLU A 539 -10.87 0.04 1.39
N LEU A 540 -9.79 0.82 1.56
CA LEU A 540 -9.39 1.81 0.56
C LEU A 540 -8.98 1.12 -0.76
N TYR A 541 -9.37 1.73 -1.87
CA TYR A 541 -9.13 1.24 -3.25
C TYR A 541 -9.70 -0.17 -3.56
N SER A 542 -10.72 -0.59 -2.79
CA SER A 542 -11.37 -1.91 -2.89
C SER A 542 -12.07 -2.19 -4.23
N GLU A 543 -12.33 -1.17 -5.05
CA GLU A 543 -12.93 -1.33 -6.38
C GLU A 543 -12.10 -2.21 -7.34
N ARG A 544 -10.79 -2.34 -7.10
CA ARG A 544 -9.91 -3.24 -7.86
C ARG A 544 -9.92 -4.69 -7.36
N PHE A 545 -10.44 -4.95 -6.16
CA PHE A 545 -10.34 -6.26 -5.50
C PHE A 545 -11.35 -7.26 -6.06
N GLY A 546 -12.46 -6.77 -6.63
CA GLY A 546 -13.53 -7.60 -7.19
C GLY A 546 -14.29 -8.47 -6.18
N LEU A 547 -15.33 -9.13 -6.69
CA LEU A 547 -16.37 -9.81 -5.91
C LEU A 547 -17.12 -10.80 -6.80
N SER A 548 -17.38 -12.00 -6.30
CA SER A 548 -18.18 -13.02 -6.98
C SER A 548 -18.96 -13.87 -5.98
N SER A 549 -20.23 -14.14 -6.26
CA SER A 549 -21.03 -15.12 -5.52
C SER A 549 -20.72 -16.54 -5.98
N THR A 550 -20.81 -17.51 -5.07
CA THR A 550 -20.78 -18.92 -5.46
C THR A 550 -22.20 -19.40 -5.82
N PRO A 551 -22.32 -20.42 -6.69
CA PRO A 551 -23.58 -21.11 -6.95
C PRO A 551 -24.24 -21.79 -5.72
N ASP A 552 -23.61 -21.86 -4.54
CA ASP A 552 -24.23 -22.28 -3.25
C ASP A 552 -24.53 -21.12 -2.28
N GLY A 553 -24.36 -19.86 -2.70
CA GLY A 553 -24.72 -18.70 -1.88
C GLY A 553 -23.66 -18.29 -0.84
N ARG A 554 -22.39 -18.70 -1.04
CA ARG A 554 -21.21 -18.10 -0.42
C ARG A 554 -20.75 -16.89 -1.26
N ILE A 555 -19.76 -16.17 -0.75
CA ILE A 555 -19.16 -15.00 -1.37
C ILE A 555 -17.65 -15.21 -1.43
N VAL A 556 -17.06 -15.05 -2.61
CA VAL A 556 -15.60 -15.01 -2.84
C VAL A 556 -15.20 -13.57 -3.15
N TYR A 557 -14.18 -13.08 -2.46
CA TYR A 557 -13.77 -11.67 -2.47
C TYR A 557 -12.28 -11.53 -2.16
N SER A 558 -11.59 -10.56 -2.75
CA SER A 558 -10.25 -10.19 -2.26
C SER A 558 -10.32 -9.12 -1.16
N THR A 559 -9.39 -9.17 -0.21
CA THR A 559 -9.25 -8.23 0.92
C THR A 559 -7.81 -8.22 1.44
N ARG A 560 -7.37 -7.15 2.13
CA ARG A 560 -6.04 -7.08 2.78
C ARG A 560 -6.06 -7.32 4.29
N GLN A 561 -7.04 -8.09 4.78
CA GLN A 561 -7.16 -8.49 6.18
C GLN A 561 -5.87 -9.13 6.77
N THR A 562 -5.05 -9.74 5.90
CA THR A 562 -3.77 -10.40 6.20
C THR A 562 -2.52 -9.60 5.79
N GLY A 563 -2.68 -8.40 5.23
CA GLY A 563 -1.57 -7.57 4.77
C GLY A 563 -1.19 -7.75 3.29
N ASN A 564 -1.79 -8.68 2.55
CA ASN A 564 -1.70 -8.74 1.09
C ASN A 564 -3.13 -8.81 0.53
N PRO A 565 -3.43 -8.33 -0.70
CA PRO A 565 -4.70 -8.63 -1.34
C PRO A 565 -4.78 -10.14 -1.62
N ASP A 566 -5.36 -10.86 -0.67
CA ASP A 566 -5.53 -12.31 -0.72
C ASP A 566 -7.00 -12.63 -1.08
N ILE A 567 -7.26 -13.80 -1.64
CA ILE A 567 -8.63 -14.25 -1.92
C ILE A 567 -9.20 -14.96 -0.69
N TRP A 568 -10.41 -14.56 -0.31
CA TRP A 568 -11.17 -15.09 0.81
C TRP A 568 -12.55 -15.59 0.35
N ILE A 569 -13.10 -16.55 1.08
CA ILE A 569 -14.49 -17.03 0.94
C ILE A 569 -15.23 -16.93 2.28
N MET A 570 -16.51 -16.60 2.25
CA MET A 570 -17.39 -16.54 3.42
C MET A 570 -18.81 -17.00 3.13
N LYS A 571 -19.58 -17.37 4.15
CA LYS A 571 -21.05 -17.48 4.03
C LYS A 571 -21.68 -16.09 3.83
N SER A 572 -22.85 -16.04 3.19
CA SER A 572 -23.55 -14.78 2.91
C SER A 572 -24.14 -14.06 4.14
N ASP A 573 -23.87 -14.53 5.36
CA ASP A 573 -24.11 -13.83 6.63
C ASP A 573 -22.84 -13.14 7.21
N GLY A 574 -21.66 -13.48 6.68
CA GLY A 574 -20.35 -13.00 7.15
C GLY A 574 -19.62 -13.97 8.08
N THR A 575 -20.14 -15.18 8.27
CA THR A 575 -19.49 -16.27 9.01
C THR A 575 -18.61 -17.14 8.11
N GLU A 576 -17.81 -18.03 8.71
CA GLU A 576 -16.93 -18.98 8.00
C GLU A 576 -16.01 -18.30 6.96
N GLN A 577 -15.44 -17.15 7.34
CA GLN A 577 -14.38 -16.48 6.59
C GLN A 577 -13.13 -17.38 6.55
N LYS A 578 -12.75 -17.83 5.36
CA LYS A 578 -11.55 -18.64 5.10
C LYS A 578 -10.71 -17.99 4.01
N GLN A 579 -9.43 -17.82 4.27
CA GLN A 579 -8.43 -17.46 3.27
C GLN A 579 -8.18 -18.64 2.31
N LEU A 580 -8.02 -18.34 1.02
CA LEU A 580 -7.78 -19.32 -0.05
C LEU A 580 -6.38 -19.19 -0.66
N THR A 581 -5.83 -17.98 -0.78
CA THR A 581 -4.46 -17.74 -1.26
C THR A 581 -3.58 -17.09 -0.19
N PHE A 582 -2.29 -17.42 -0.21
CA PHE A 582 -1.31 -17.08 0.84
C PHE A 582 0.06 -16.65 0.26
N GLU A 583 0.11 -16.35 -1.03
CA GLU A 583 1.33 -16.24 -1.81
C GLU A 583 1.74 -14.77 -2.02
N THR A 584 3.01 -14.51 -2.29
CA THR A 584 3.50 -13.14 -2.45
C THR A 584 3.00 -12.50 -3.75
N GLY A 585 2.08 -11.53 -3.64
CA GLY A 585 1.56 -10.75 -4.77
C GLY A 585 0.05 -10.57 -4.68
N ALA A 586 -0.47 -9.49 -5.25
CA ALA A 586 -1.88 -9.15 -5.14
C ALA A 586 -2.74 -10.10 -5.98
N ASP A 587 -3.61 -10.87 -5.32
CA ASP A 587 -4.64 -11.72 -5.90
C ASP A 587 -5.99 -10.97 -5.90
N LEU A 588 -6.49 -10.66 -7.08
CA LEU A 588 -7.56 -9.70 -7.33
C LEU A 588 -8.62 -10.26 -8.29
N GLN A 589 -9.81 -9.67 -8.26
CA GLN A 589 -10.90 -9.95 -9.20
C GLN A 589 -11.28 -11.44 -9.33
N PRO A 590 -11.53 -12.16 -8.21
CA PRO A 590 -11.93 -13.55 -8.27
C PRO A 590 -13.32 -13.72 -8.88
N VAL A 591 -13.48 -14.74 -9.72
CA VAL A 591 -14.74 -15.21 -10.28
C VAL A 591 -14.87 -16.74 -10.14
N VAL A 592 -16.04 -17.21 -9.72
CA VAL A 592 -16.30 -18.62 -9.42
C VAL A 592 -16.88 -19.35 -10.63
N SER A 593 -16.43 -20.57 -10.92
CA SER A 593 -16.97 -21.36 -12.04
C SER A 593 -18.44 -21.76 -11.79
N PRO A 594 -19.30 -21.83 -12.83
CA PRO A 594 -20.72 -22.12 -12.64
C PRO A 594 -21.03 -23.48 -12.01
N ASP A 595 -20.09 -24.41 -12.08
CA ASP A 595 -20.11 -25.78 -11.51
C ASP A 595 -19.49 -25.89 -10.11
N ARG A 596 -19.02 -24.78 -9.53
CA ARG A 596 -18.31 -24.67 -8.23
C ARG A 596 -16.95 -25.39 -8.13
N ARG A 597 -16.37 -25.94 -9.21
CA ARG A 597 -15.07 -26.61 -9.12
C ARG A 597 -13.90 -25.65 -8.92
N TYR A 598 -13.95 -24.47 -9.54
CA TYR A 598 -12.79 -23.60 -9.72
C TYR A 598 -13.06 -22.14 -9.35
N ILE A 599 -12.00 -21.44 -8.98
CA ILE A 599 -11.97 -19.98 -8.85
C ILE A 599 -10.88 -19.47 -9.80
N VAL A 600 -11.22 -18.50 -10.64
CA VAL A 600 -10.28 -17.83 -11.55
C VAL A 600 -10.08 -16.39 -11.09
N PHE A 601 -8.85 -15.92 -11.10
CA PHE A 601 -8.46 -14.63 -10.53
C PHE A 601 -7.25 -14.03 -11.25
N VAL A 602 -7.04 -12.73 -11.08
CA VAL A 602 -5.84 -12.01 -11.50
C VAL A 602 -4.82 -12.10 -10.37
N SER A 603 -3.58 -12.48 -10.66
CA SER A 603 -2.49 -12.39 -9.69
C SER A 603 -1.31 -11.59 -10.22
N SER A 604 -0.63 -10.85 -9.35
CA SER A 604 0.66 -10.22 -9.63
C SER A 604 1.88 -11.05 -9.17
N ARG A 605 1.69 -12.30 -8.71
CA ARG A 605 2.74 -13.16 -8.10
C ARG A 605 3.98 -13.44 -8.95
N THR A 606 3.90 -13.19 -10.26
CA THR A 606 4.99 -13.31 -11.24
C THR A 606 5.67 -11.97 -11.58
N GLY A 607 5.33 -10.89 -10.86
CA GLY A 607 5.78 -9.53 -11.15
C GLY A 607 4.94 -8.80 -12.22
N LYS A 608 3.87 -9.43 -12.73
CA LYS A 608 2.90 -8.83 -13.65
C LYS A 608 1.52 -9.47 -13.49
N ASN A 609 0.46 -8.71 -13.80
CA ASN A 609 -0.92 -9.21 -13.74
C ASN A 609 -1.17 -10.27 -14.82
N GLN A 610 -1.47 -11.49 -14.39
CA GLN A 610 -1.82 -12.65 -15.21
C GLN A 610 -3.01 -13.39 -14.58
N LEU A 611 -3.77 -14.16 -15.37
CA LEU A 611 -4.83 -15.02 -14.82
C LEU A 611 -4.29 -16.33 -14.27
N TRP A 612 -4.83 -16.70 -13.12
CA TRP A 612 -4.63 -17.97 -12.45
C TRP A 612 -5.98 -18.62 -12.17
N ARG A 613 -5.99 -19.96 -12.20
CA ARG A 613 -7.09 -20.79 -11.70
C ARG A 613 -6.61 -21.50 -10.43
N MET A 614 -7.48 -21.66 -9.45
CA MET A 614 -7.33 -22.64 -8.37
C MET A 614 -8.61 -23.47 -8.26
N ASP A 615 -8.55 -24.56 -7.51
CA ASP A 615 -9.73 -25.32 -7.10
C ASP A 615 -10.47 -24.54 -5.99
N ALA A 616 -11.78 -24.75 -5.85
CA ALA A 616 -12.63 -23.91 -5.01
C ALA A 616 -12.37 -23.99 -3.49
N ASP A 617 -11.46 -24.88 -3.07
CA ASP A 617 -10.94 -24.96 -1.71
C ASP A 617 -9.64 -24.16 -1.48
N GLY A 618 -9.02 -23.63 -2.55
CA GLY A 618 -7.75 -22.89 -2.56
C GLY A 618 -6.56 -23.64 -3.17
N ASN A 619 -6.70 -24.93 -3.50
CA ASN A 619 -5.57 -25.76 -3.95
C ASN A 619 -5.32 -25.72 -5.47
N ASN A 620 -4.23 -26.37 -5.91
CA ASN A 620 -3.93 -26.66 -7.32
C ASN A 620 -3.90 -25.43 -8.25
N ALA A 621 -3.16 -24.40 -7.85
CA ALA A 621 -2.99 -23.17 -8.62
C ALA A 621 -2.32 -23.41 -10.00
N LEU A 622 -2.97 -22.93 -11.07
CA LEU A 622 -2.58 -23.08 -12.47
C LEU A 622 -2.58 -21.71 -13.19
N LEU A 623 -1.47 -21.35 -13.82
CA LEU A 623 -1.36 -20.15 -14.66
C LEU A 623 -2.09 -20.36 -16.00
N LEU A 624 -3.02 -19.46 -16.35
CA LEU A 624 -3.80 -19.54 -17.60
C LEU A 624 -3.26 -18.67 -18.75
N THR A 625 -2.56 -17.57 -18.46
CA THR A 625 -2.20 -16.55 -19.48
C THR A 625 -0.75 -16.08 -19.35
N SER A 626 -0.02 -15.94 -20.46
CA SER A 626 1.35 -15.39 -20.51
C SER A 626 1.43 -13.87 -20.77
N THR A 627 0.34 -13.29 -21.30
CA THR A 627 0.18 -11.89 -21.73
C THR A 627 0.22 -10.88 -20.57
N GLU A 628 0.37 -9.60 -20.89
CA GLU A 628 0.43 -8.49 -19.93
C GLU A 628 -0.82 -7.60 -19.90
N GLY A 629 -0.97 -6.85 -18.81
CA GLY A 629 -2.12 -5.98 -18.57
C GLY A 629 -3.43 -6.73 -18.34
N VAL A 630 -3.37 -8.00 -17.94
CA VAL A 630 -4.53 -8.90 -17.87
C VAL A 630 -5.41 -8.59 -16.67
N GLN A 631 -6.72 -8.43 -16.91
CA GLN A 631 -7.71 -8.10 -15.88
C GLN A 631 -9.15 -8.48 -16.29
N SER A 632 -10.09 -8.26 -15.38
CA SER A 632 -11.55 -8.38 -15.61
C SER A 632 -12.01 -9.75 -16.13
N PRO A 633 -11.71 -10.87 -15.44
CA PRO A 633 -12.13 -12.21 -15.89
C PRO A 633 -13.64 -12.44 -15.80
N SER A 634 -14.16 -13.29 -16.69
CA SER A 634 -15.52 -13.83 -16.69
C SER A 634 -15.51 -15.25 -17.26
N ILE A 635 -16.20 -16.20 -16.61
CA ILE A 635 -16.22 -17.61 -17.00
C ILE A 635 -17.51 -17.91 -17.80
N SER A 636 -17.44 -18.75 -18.84
CA SER A 636 -18.60 -19.24 -19.59
C SER A 636 -19.56 -20.07 -18.73
N THR A 637 -20.85 -20.11 -19.09
CA THR A 637 -21.87 -20.93 -18.39
C THR A 637 -21.52 -22.42 -18.33
N ASP A 638 -20.89 -22.95 -19.38
CA ASP A 638 -20.40 -24.34 -19.45
C ASP A 638 -19.12 -24.59 -18.62
N GLY A 639 -18.51 -23.55 -18.07
CA GLY A 639 -17.28 -23.60 -17.29
C GLY A 639 -16.00 -23.80 -18.11
N GLN A 640 -16.05 -23.96 -19.44
CA GLN A 640 -14.89 -24.34 -20.24
C GLN A 640 -13.95 -23.17 -20.62
N TRP A 641 -14.45 -21.94 -20.66
CA TRP A 641 -13.73 -20.78 -21.17
C TRP A 641 -13.68 -19.64 -20.17
N VAL A 642 -12.52 -19.00 -20.07
CA VAL A 642 -12.32 -17.74 -19.35
C VAL A 642 -12.12 -16.63 -20.37
N PHE A 643 -13.00 -15.64 -20.35
CA PHE A 643 -12.91 -14.40 -21.12
C PHE A 643 -12.29 -13.31 -20.24
N TYR A 644 -11.47 -12.45 -20.83
CA TYR A 644 -10.73 -11.44 -20.06
C TYR A 644 -10.29 -10.25 -20.91
N GLU A 645 -9.92 -9.15 -20.25
CA GLU A 645 -9.31 -7.98 -20.87
C GLU A 645 -7.78 -8.13 -20.87
N GLY A 646 -7.13 -7.95 -22.03
CA GLY A 646 -5.68 -8.12 -22.16
C GLY A 646 -5.08 -7.32 -23.32
N LYS A 647 -3.79 -6.98 -23.24
CA LYS A 647 -3.12 -6.13 -24.23
C LYS A 647 -2.99 -6.80 -25.61
N ALA A 648 -3.40 -6.09 -26.65
CA ALA A 648 -3.16 -6.43 -28.06
C ALA A 648 -2.80 -5.16 -28.85
N GLN A 649 -1.62 -5.11 -29.46
CA GLN A 649 -1.16 -3.96 -30.27
C GLN A 649 -1.35 -2.60 -29.55
N GLY A 650 -1.01 -2.54 -28.26
CA GLY A 650 -1.20 -1.36 -27.39
C GLY A 650 -2.61 -1.17 -26.83
N LYS A 651 -3.66 -1.65 -27.51
CA LYS A 651 -5.07 -1.59 -27.08
C LYS A 651 -5.38 -2.60 -25.97
N ASN A 652 -6.47 -2.38 -25.23
CA ASN A 652 -7.02 -3.34 -24.27
C ASN A 652 -8.19 -4.08 -24.95
N CYS A 653 -7.99 -5.33 -25.33
CA CYS A 653 -8.96 -6.11 -26.10
C CYS A 653 -9.52 -7.27 -25.28
N ILE A 654 -10.65 -7.84 -25.74
CA ILE A 654 -11.19 -9.07 -25.15
C ILE A 654 -10.49 -10.28 -25.76
N TRP A 655 -10.07 -11.17 -24.89
CA TRP A 655 -9.48 -12.48 -25.18
C TRP A 655 -10.30 -13.59 -24.54
N ARG A 656 -10.06 -14.84 -24.95
CA ARG A 656 -10.45 -16.04 -24.19
C ARG A 656 -9.32 -17.06 -24.09
N VAL A 657 -9.35 -17.88 -23.05
CA VAL A 657 -8.50 -19.07 -22.90
C VAL A 657 -9.33 -20.21 -22.27
N SER A 658 -8.94 -21.46 -22.52
CA SER A 658 -9.54 -22.62 -21.84
C SER A 658 -9.29 -22.53 -20.33
N ILE A 659 -10.25 -22.99 -19.52
CA ILE A 659 -10.12 -23.06 -18.05
C ILE A 659 -9.03 -24.06 -17.61
N ASP A 660 -8.68 -25.01 -18.47
CA ASP A 660 -7.59 -25.98 -18.26
C ASP A 660 -6.25 -25.48 -18.82
N GLY A 661 -6.20 -24.22 -19.30
CA GLY A 661 -5.04 -23.61 -19.93
C GLY A 661 -4.89 -23.92 -21.43
N GLY A 662 -3.93 -23.26 -22.08
CA GLY A 662 -3.66 -23.42 -23.52
C GLY A 662 -3.30 -22.09 -24.19
N ALA A 663 -3.35 -22.05 -25.52
CA ALA A 663 -3.13 -20.83 -26.28
C ALA A 663 -4.34 -19.89 -26.19
N PRO A 664 -4.18 -18.63 -25.74
CA PRO A 664 -5.28 -17.66 -25.74
C PRO A 664 -5.67 -17.21 -27.15
N ILE A 665 -6.95 -16.89 -27.33
CA ILE A 665 -7.56 -16.45 -28.59
C ILE A 665 -8.06 -15.01 -28.40
N GLN A 666 -7.58 -14.08 -29.23
CA GLN A 666 -8.08 -12.71 -29.28
C GLN A 666 -9.47 -12.68 -29.94
N LEU A 667 -10.43 -11.95 -29.36
CA LEU A 667 -11.79 -11.82 -29.88
C LEU A 667 -12.11 -10.42 -30.43
N THR A 668 -11.46 -9.36 -29.94
CA THR A 668 -11.64 -8.00 -30.50
C THR A 668 -10.33 -7.41 -31.02
N SER A 669 -10.35 -6.79 -32.20
CA SER A 669 -9.26 -5.98 -32.76
C SER A 669 -9.11 -4.62 -32.08
N ASP A 670 -10.21 -4.15 -31.48
CA ASP A 670 -10.38 -2.81 -30.93
C ASP A 670 -10.71 -2.85 -29.44
N THR A 671 -10.54 -1.69 -28.81
CA THR A 671 -10.62 -1.56 -27.35
C THR A 671 -12.00 -1.94 -26.84
N ALA A 672 -12.06 -2.99 -26.03
CA ALA A 672 -13.28 -3.50 -25.44
C ALA A 672 -12.98 -3.94 -24.00
N LEU A 673 -13.73 -3.38 -23.04
CA LEU A 673 -13.43 -3.45 -21.61
C LEU A 673 -14.53 -4.19 -20.85
N LEU A 674 -14.19 -4.71 -19.67
CA LEU A 674 -15.12 -5.36 -18.73
C LEU A 674 -16.02 -6.47 -19.37
N PRO A 675 -15.44 -7.55 -19.93
CA PRO A 675 -16.23 -8.63 -20.51
C PRO A 675 -17.07 -9.36 -19.44
N ALA A 676 -18.35 -9.58 -19.73
CA ALA A 676 -19.26 -10.40 -18.93
C ALA A 676 -20.06 -11.35 -19.82
N VAL A 677 -19.94 -12.66 -19.63
CA VAL A 677 -20.64 -13.67 -20.45
C VAL A 677 -22.13 -13.75 -20.07
N SER A 678 -23.00 -13.94 -21.07
CA SER A 678 -24.44 -14.14 -20.86
C SER A 678 -24.74 -15.47 -20.15
N PRO A 679 -25.83 -15.56 -19.37
CA PRO A 679 -26.22 -16.83 -18.73
C PRO A 679 -26.46 -17.99 -19.69
N ASP A 680 -26.73 -17.74 -20.98
CA ASP A 680 -26.86 -18.76 -22.03
C ASP A 680 -25.57 -19.06 -22.80
N GLY A 681 -24.45 -18.44 -22.44
CA GLY A 681 -23.11 -18.64 -23.01
C GLY A 681 -22.85 -18.03 -24.39
N LYS A 682 -23.87 -17.47 -25.08
CA LYS A 682 -23.77 -17.06 -26.49
C LYS A 682 -23.22 -15.65 -26.72
N LEU A 683 -23.30 -14.78 -25.72
CA LEU A 683 -22.96 -13.36 -25.83
C LEU A 683 -21.98 -12.95 -24.74
N ILE A 684 -21.22 -11.88 -25.02
CA ILE A 684 -20.41 -11.16 -24.04
C ILE A 684 -20.92 -9.71 -24.06
N ALA A 685 -21.26 -9.19 -22.90
CA ALA A 685 -21.47 -7.76 -22.70
C ALA A 685 -20.13 -7.09 -22.39
N CYS A 686 -19.87 -5.93 -23.00
CA CYS A 686 -18.63 -5.18 -22.83
C CYS A 686 -18.84 -3.68 -23.07
N LEU A 687 -17.85 -2.87 -22.69
CA LEU A 687 -17.82 -1.43 -22.95
C LEU A 687 -16.84 -1.10 -24.09
N LEU A 688 -17.35 -0.45 -25.15
CA LEU A 688 -16.54 0.09 -26.24
C LEU A 688 -16.39 1.62 -26.06
N PRO A 689 -15.16 2.14 -25.83
CA PRO A 689 -14.90 3.57 -25.86
C PRO A 689 -15.29 4.23 -27.20
N ASN A 690 -15.91 5.41 -27.15
CA ASN A 690 -16.02 6.29 -28.33
C ASN A 690 -14.72 7.10 -28.48
N GLU A 691 -14.41 7.91 -27.46
CA GLU A 691 -13.22 8.77 -27.35
C GLU A 691 -12.58 8.55 -25.98
N ALA A 692 -11.33 8.99 -25.75
CA ALA A 692 -10.63 8.75 -24.49
C ALA A 692 -9.95 10.04 -23.98
N PRO A 693 -10.10 10.42 -22.70
CA PRO A 693 -10.97 9.83 -21.69
C PRO A 693 -12.46 10.21 -21.90
N GLY A 694 -13.39 9.29 -21.59
CA GLY A 694 -14.83 9.54 -21.74
C GLY A 694 -15.70 8.31 -21.45
N PRO A 695 -17.04 8.46 -21.45
CA PRO A 695 -17.96 7.32 -21.30
C PRO A 695 -17.91 6.39 -22.54
N ALA A 696 -18.49 5.20 -22.41
CA ALA A 696 -18.38 4.12 -23.40
C ALA A 696 -19.77 3.61 -23.84
N LYS A 697 -19.89 3.12 -25.07
CA LYS A 697 -21.09 2.42 -25.54
C LYS A 697 -21.13 1.00 -24.97
N LEU A 698 -22.20 0.68 -24.25
CA LEU A 698 -22.49 -0.69 -23.86
C LEU A 698 -22.80 -1.51 -25.13
N THR A 699 -22.15 -2.66 -25.26
CA THR A 699 -22.15 -3.46 -26.49
C THR A 699 -22.33 -4.95 -26.13
N LEU A 700 -23.04 -5.68 -26.99
CA LEU A 700 -23.12 -7.13 -26.99
C LEU A 700 -22.33 -7.66 -28.18
N ILE A 701 -21.31 -8.46 -27.91
CA ILE A 701 -20.57 -9.22 -28.92
C ILE A 701 -20.87 -10.71 -28.78
N SER A 702 -20.63 -11.46 -29.85
CA SER A 702 -20.74 -12.92 -29.89
C SER A 702 -19.57 -13.58 -29.13
N SER A 703 -19.85 -14.61 -28.33
CA SER A 703 -18.82 -15.30 -27.53
C SER A 703 -17.90 -16.22 -28.34
N THR A 704 -18.28 -16.57 -29.58
CA THR A 704 -17.54 -17.50 -30.44
C THR A 704 -16.52 -16.81 -31.35
N ASP A 705 -16.88 -15.66 -31.91
CA ASP A 705 -16.17 -14.96 -32.99
C ASP A 705 -15.99 -13.44 -32.72
N GLY A 706 -16.45 -12.92 -31.58
CA GLY A 706 -16.22 -11.54 -31.14
C GLY A 706 -16.96 -10.45 -31.92
N ARG A 707 -17.77 -10.80 -32.94
CA ARG A 707 -18.49 -9.80 -33.75
C ARG A 707 -19.58 -9.10 -32.94
N VAL A 708 -19.80 -7.81 -33.22
CA VAL A 708 -20.89 -7.04 -32.61
C VAL A 708 -22.24 -7.61 -33.04
N VAL A 709 -23.08 -7.93 -32.06
CA VAL A 709 -24.45 -8.41 -32.23
C VAL A 709 -25.45 -7.27 -31.97
N LYS A 710 -25.15 -6.41 -30.99
CA LYS A 710 -25.96 -5.23 -30.67
C LYS A 710 -25.11 -4.17 -29.98
N GLN A 711 -25.45 -2.90 -30.16
CA GLN A 711 -24.90 -1.79 -29.39
C GLN A 711 -26.05 -0.94 -28.84
N PHE A 712 -25.87 -0.36 -27.65
CA PHE A 712 -26.85 0.54 -27.02
C PHE A 712 -26.39 1.99 -27.16
N GLU A 713 -27.32 2.90 -27.46
CA GLU A 713 -26.99 4.32 -27.66
C GLU A 713 -26.73 5.10 -26.37
N LYS A 714 -27.27 4.64 -25.22
CA LYS A 714 -26.96 5.28 -23.93
C LYS A 714 -25.54 4.93 -23.52
N LEU A 715 -24.70 5.95 -23.38
CA LEU A 715 -23.33 5.80 -22.89
C LEU A 715 -23.33 5.45 -21.40
N VAL A 716 -22.38 4.61 -21.00
CA VAL A 716 -22.16 4.10 -19.63
C VAL A 716 -20.83 4.64 -19.11
N PRO A 717 -20.71 4.99 -17.80
CA PRO A 717 -19.44 5.39 -17.21
C PRO A 717 -18.38 4.30 -17.35
N ARG A 718 -17.22 4.62 -17.94
CA ARG A 718 -16.12 3.66 -18.17
C ARG A 718 -15.55 3.11 -16.86
N ASN A 719 -15.66 3.88 -15.78
CA ASN A 719 -15.20 3.56 -14.43
C ASN A 719 -16.25 2.83 -13.57
N THR A 720 -17.27 2.20 -14.15
CA THR A 720 -18.12 1.25 -13.41
C THR A 720 -17.25 0.11 -12.86
N PRO A 721 -17.33 -0.25 -11.56
CA PRO A 721 -16.46 -1.28 -10.96
C PRO A 721 -16.77 -2.70 -11.47
N ALA A 722 -17.95 -2.91 -12.04
CA ALA A 722 -18.29 -4.15 -12.75
C ALA A 722 -19.35 -3.89 -13.83
N LEU A 723 -19.43 -4.84 -14.77
CA LEU A 723 -20.55 -5.10 -15.66
C LEU A 723 -21.00 -6.54 -15.38
N ARG A 724 -22.31 -6.77 -15.22
CA ARG A 724 -22.89 -8.07 -14.86
C ARG A 724 -24.24 -8.29 -15.56
N TRP A 725 -24.51 -9.49 -16.05
CA TRP A 725 -25.86 -9.86 -16.48
C TRP A 725 -26.77 -10.08 -15.27
N SER A 726 -28.07 -9.83 -15.42
CA SER A 726 -29.07 -10.35 -14.48
C SER A 726 -29.11 -11.89 -14.54
N PRO A 727 -29.44 -12.60 -13.44
CA PRO A 727 -29.48 -14.07 -13.43
C PRO A 727 -30.44 -14.70 -14.44
N ASP A 728 -31.48 -13.96 -14.86
CA ASP A 728 -32.44 -14.38 -15.89
C ASP A 728 -31.98 -14.09 -17.33
N GLY A 729 -30.81 -13.46 -17.51
CA GLY A 729 -30.22 -13.10 -18.80
C GLY A 729 -30.91 -11.97 -19.54
N ARG A 730 -31.93 -11.32 -18.96
CA ARG A 730 -32.74 -10.31 -19.66
C ARG A 730 -32.17 -8.90 -19.63
N SER A 731 -31.26 -8.58 -18.71
CA SER A 731 -30.71 -7.23 -18.54
C SER A 731 -29.21 -7.21 -18.25
N LEU A 732 -28.58 -6.08 -18.56
CA LEU A 732 -27.19 -5.76 -18.26
C LEU A 732 -27.13 -4.74 -17.13
N THR A 733 -26.43 -5.06 -16.05
CA THR A 733 -26.36 -4.26 -14.84
C THR A 733 -24.97 -3.66 -14.63
N TYR A 734 -24.95 -2.39 -14.21
CA TYR A 734 -23.76 -1.57 -14.07
C TYR A 734 -23.99 -0.47 -13.02
N VAL A 735 -22.93 0.17 -12.52
CA VAL A 735 -23.04 1.34 -11.63
C VAL A 735 -22.95 2.61 -12.45
N ALA A 736 -23.77 3.61 -12.11
CA ALA A 736 -23.58 4.98 -12.59
C ALA A 736 -23.71 5.99 -11.44
N MET A 737 -22.94 7.07 -11.54
CA MET A 737 -22.85 8.14 -10.53
C MET A 737 -23.63 9.38 -10.99
N HIS A 738 -24.32 10.02 -10.05
CA HIS A 738 -25.08 11.25 -10.24
C HIS A 738 -25.03 12.05 -8.93
N GLU A 739 -24.68 13.34 -9.00
CA GLU A 739 -24.64 14.27 -7.83
C GLU A 739 -23.93 13.69 -6.60
N GLY A 740 -22.68 13.23 -6.77
CA GLY A 740 -21.88 12.62 -5.69
C GLY A 740 -22.26 11.17 -5.30
N VAL A 741 -23.40 10.64 -5.76
CA VAL A 741 -23.94 9.35 -5.31
C VAL A 741 -23.95 8.32 -6.44
N SER A 742 -23.61 7.06 -6.14
CA SER A 742 -23.65 5.98 -7.15
C SER A 742 -24.81 5.02 -6.94
N ASN A 743 -25.48 4.64 -8.03
CA ASN A 743 -26.63 3.74 -8.05
C ASN A 743 -26.45 2.62 -9.10
N ILE A 744 -27.07 1.47 -8.88
CA ILE A 744 -27.09 0.34 -9.83
C ILE A 744 -28.20 0.59 -10.85
N TRP A 745 -27.85 0.46 -12.13
CA TRP A 745 -28.75 0.55 -13.27
C TRP A 745 -28.84 -0.79 -13.98
N SER A 746 -29.96 -1.00 -14.67
CA SER A 746 -30.28 -2.20 -15.45
C SER A 746 -30.71 -1.77 -16.85
N GLN A 747 -29.97 -2.19 -17.87
CA GLN A 747 -30.29 -2.00 -19.29
C GLN A 747 -30.92 -3.28 -19.86
N PRO A 748 -32.23 -3.28 -20.18
CA PRO A 748 -32.88 -4.39 -20.87
C PRO A 748 -32.18 -4.77 -22.18
N VAL A 749 -31.97 -6.07 -22.40
CA VAL A 749 -31.24 -6.62 -23.57
C VAL A 749 -32.04 -6.46 -24.87
N ASP A 750 -33.37 -6.40 -24.78
CA ASP A 750 -34.28 -6.08 -25.89
C ASP A 750 -34.10 -4.65 -26.44
N GLY A 751 -33.51 -3.74 -25.67
CA GLY A 751 -33.33 -2.32 -26.02
C GLY A 751 -34.32 -1.37 -25.36
N GLY A 752 -35.11 -1.85 -24.38
CA GLY A 752 -35.91 -0.99 -23.51
C GLY A 752 -35.10 0.06 -22.77
N LYS A 753 -35.77 1.09 -22.22
CA LYS A 753 -35.09 2.15 -21.47
C LYS A 753 -34.41 1.57 -20.22
N PRO A 754 -33.17 1.97 -19.89
CA PRO A 754 -32.50 1.48 -18.70
C PRO A 754 -33.17 2.01 -17.43
N VAL A 755 -33.42 1.10 -16.49
CA VAL A 755 -34.12 1.32 -15.23
C VAL A 755 -33.10 1.39 -14.09
N GLN A 756 -33.30 2.32 -13.17
CA GLN A 756 -32.50 2.44 -11.95
C GLN A 756 -33.02 1.44 -10.90
N LEU A 757 -32.16 0.52 -10.42
CA LEU A 757 -32.53 -0.53 -9.45
C LEU A 757 -32.43 -0.06 -7.99
N THR A 758 -31.69 1.01 -7.73
CA THR A 758 -31.40 1.54 -6.40
C THR A 758 -31.61 3.05 -6.41
N ASP A 759 -32.20 3.63 -5.37
CA ASP A 759 -32.36 5.09 -5.25
C ASP A 759 -31.72 5.64 -3.97
N TRP A 760 -30.43 5.34 -3.80
CA TRP A 760 -29.64 5.88 -2.71
C TRP A 760 -29.42 7.39 -2.87
N LYS A 761 -29.37 8.08 -1.72
CA LYS A 761 -29.14 9.53 -1.58
C LYS A 761 -27.78 9.87 -0.93
N SER A 762 -26.93 8.86 -0.76
CA SER A 762 -25.58 8.96 -0.21
C SER A 762 -24.72 7.79 -0.70
N ASP A 763 -23.43 7.84 -0.41
CA ASP A 763 -22.45 6.75 -0.54
C ASP A 763 -22.11 6.33 -1.98
N LEU A 764 -21.00 5.60 -2.09
CA LEU A 764 -20.51 4.99 -3.32
C LEU A 764 -20.52 3.46 -3.22
N ILE A 765 -20.64 2.82 -4.37
CA ILE A 765 -20.56 1.37 -4.58
C ILE A 765 -19.19 1.08 -5.17
N TYR A 766 -18.43 0.22 -4.49
CA TYR A 766 -17.07 -0.13 -4.91
C TYR A 766 -17.04 -1.48 -5.62
N ARG A 767 -17.94 -2.41 -5.26
CA ARG A 767 -18.05 -3.74 -5.87
C ARG A 767 -19.52 -4.20 -5.83
N PHE A 768 -19.98 -4.96 -6.82
CA PHE A 768 -21.29 -5.63 -6.77
C PHE A 768 -21.29 -6.93 -7.58
N ASP A 769 -22.19 -7.86 -7.23
CA ASP A 769 -22.40 -9.12 -7.98
C ASP A 769 -23.80 -9.70 -7.75
N TRP A 770 -24.29 -10.56 -8.64
CA TRP A 770 -25.57 -11.26 -8.49
C TRP A 770 -25.37 -12.69 -7.98
N PHE A 771 -26.21 -13.12 -7.03
CA PHE A 771 -26.41 -14.54 -6.73
C PHE A 771 -27.32 -15.19 -7.80
N LYS A 772 -27.10 -16.48 -8.09
CA LYS A 772 -27.96 -17.26 -9.01
C LYS A 772 -29.45 -17.32 -8.57
N ASP A 773 -29.74 -17.07 -7.30
CA ASP A 773 -31.10 -17.03 -6.74
C ASP A 773 -31.80 -15.66 -6.85
N GLY A 774 -31.17 -14.67 -7.49
CA GLY A 774 -31.72 -13.33 -7.67
C GLY A 774 -31.39 -12.35 -6.55
N ARG A 775 -30.74 -12.77 -5.45
CA ARG A 775 -30.18 -11.82 -4.48
C ARG A 775 -29.08 -10.98 -5.12
N LEU A 776 -28.99 -9.70 -4.73
CA LEU A 776 -27.99 -8.76 -5.21
C LEU A 776 -27.03 -8.39 -4.07
N LEU A 777 -25.73 -8.51 -4.30
CA LEU A 777 -24.65 -8.25 -3.36
C LEU A 777 -23.92 -6.95 -3.74
N ALA A 778 -23.63 -6.07 -2.79
CA ALA A 778 -22.78 -4.90 -3.03
C ALA A 778 -21.90 -4.52 -1.83
N GLU A 779 -20.69 -4.02 -2.11
CA GLU A 779 -19.87 -3.24 -1.17
C GLU A 779 -20.20 -1.76 -1.36
N ARG A 780 -20.82 -1.15 -0.34
CA ARG A 780 -21.29 0.25 -0.36
C ARG A 780 -20.86 0.99 0.91
N GLY A 781 -20.52 2.27 0.76
CA GLY A 781 -20.23 3.19 1.86
C GLY A 781 -19.49 4.43 1.37
N THR A 782 -18.78 5.10 2.27
CA THR A 782 -18.03 6.32 1.94
C THR A 782 -16.58 6.23 2.42
N THR A 783 -15.72 7.13 1.94
CA THR A 783 -14.41 7.41 2.54
C THR A 783 -14.50 8.76 3.23
N VAL A 784 -14.12 8.80 4.51
CA VAL A 784 -14.15 9.98 5.38
C VAL A 784 -12.73 10.54 5.47
N SER A 785 -12.53 11.78 5.03
CA SER A 785 -11.24 12.48 5.02
C SER A 785 -11.20 13.64 6.01
N ASP A 786 -10.19 13.66 6.91
CA ASP A 786 -10.00 14.68 7.94
C ASP A 786 -8.56 15.18 8.03
N VAL A 787 -8.37 16.41 8.50
CA VAL A 787 -7.04 16.94 8.85
C VAL A 787 -6.56 16.24 10.12
N ILE A 788 -5.42 15.57 10.03
CA ILE A 788 -4.62 15.18 11.20
C ILE A 788 -3.39 16.08 11.34
N LEU A 789 -2.86 16.14 12.56
CA LEU A 789 -1.58 16.75 12.88
C LEU A 789 -0.67 15.69 13.52
N ILE A 790 0.55 15.59 13.02
CA ILE A 790 1.61 14.74 13.56
C ILE A 790 2.67 15.67 14.17
N ARG A 791 3.04 15.46 15.44
CA ARG A 791 4.07 16.24 16.13
C ARG A 791 5.25 15.37 16.53
N ASP A 792 6.46 15.90 16.47
CA ASP A 792 7.65 15.24 17.04
C ASP A 792 7.55 15.23 18.57
N ALA A 793 7.60 14.04 19.16
CA ALA A 793 7.51 13.82 20.60
C ALA A 793 8.89 13.57 21.26
N GLY A 794 9.99 13.85 20.56
CA GLY A 794 11.36 13.65 21.03
C GLY A 794 11.96 14.77 21.89
N ASN A 795 11.19 15.82 22.24
CA ASN A 795 11.70 17.05 22.88
C ASN A 795 10.75 17.62 23.97
N GLU A 796 10.08 16.76 24.75
CA GLU A 796 9.46 17.14 26.04
C GLU A 796 10.40 16.82 27.22
#